data_AF-A0A350CI66-F1
#
_entry.id   AF-A0A350CI66-F1
#
_cell.length_a   1.000
_cell.length_b   1.000
_cell.length_c   1.000
_cell.angle_alpha   90.00
_cell.angle_beta   90.00
_cell.angle_gamma   90.00
#
_symmetry.space_group_name_H-M   'P 1'
#
loop_
_entity.id
_entity.type
_entity.pdbx_description
1 polymer ?
#
loop_
_entity_poly.entity_id
_entity_poly.type
_entity_poly.pdbx_seq_one_letter_code
_entity_poly.pdbx_strand_id
1 'polypeptide(L)'
;MWTAILRTLSLACFTACSLCTTPLVAQNSAGWHLLSVPDAWRSVPGGELKPIDGYSWYRALVKLPREWQGQPLTLFIEALDDARSASVGGTTVGVAGGFPPQFRSGLGEKGRWPVAAELTSGEFTTVAIRVCQYDPRPNFSVAPPVLMNEARREAIRLEGIWQYHPGDNPAWASAGPADFGLLPDSALTDAEAAAKAVYRKIDQVDDIEKYVTRRIGDTDPLSPADALKRFKTPSDLQVRLAVADPDIAQPLFLSWDARGRLWVMEYRQYPDPAGLKMVSRDTFLRTVYDKVPAAPPHHVRGADRISIHEDTDGDGTYEKHSVFVDGLNIASSFAIGRGGVFVTNPPYLLFYPDRNQDDVPDGDPEVLLEGFGLEDSHSVVNSLRFGPDGWLYGGQGSTVTGIVRRPGSKDEPVRSLGQIIWRYHPESRIYEVFAEGGGNTFGCEMDAHGEIFSGHNGGDTRGFHYVQGGYYRKGFGKHGPLSNPWAFGFFEHMRHPAVARFTHNFVIYEEQLLPDRFQGRLFGVEPLQGQVVLSEFRPLQSSFQTEDVERVLKTDDPWFRPVDIRTGPDGDIYIADLYEQRIDHSSHYAGRIHRSSGRVWRLTDPQRKRASPGPAGLGYHTLPAQQLVELLDHPSKWHRQTAVRLLGDRRDATLIPLLRNQLLTLTGQGALERLWALNAVGGFSEQTAIELLRHPDEWVRAWTVRLLCDPQSVSPTAGSALAAAANSEPYIVVRKQLASSARRLPPAAALPILHALLQRDEDATDIHQPLLLWWALEAQVGRTDAKTLLTTLLPAPADWKRPLADQHLVERLMKRYALAGSPIDLQHAATLLRAAPDKASGEKLLRGFEEAFQGRSLAGIPQELADALAASGGGSLALRFRQGQPAALEQAVQLIADPQTPTSTRIPLIEIAGQLHRPELQVTLQQALQDTSQQVQAAALAALMSYSDPAIAQLVLERFPTFQGEAGLAAESLLASRSAWSRALLAAVDSGRISSELITTAAVRRMAMQNDPQLQQNLEKHWPAAGGISAADVQQETARVQAALAAGSGNPKVGKQLFMQNCGRCHLLWEEGGKVGPDLTPFARDNLERMLSTIINPSLEIREGFENYVATTADGRVLNGFLVQQDSQVVILRGVDGQNVILRRDETEELKVLPQSVMPEGTLKTLADQQLRDLFAYLRSTQPVNY
;
A
#
# COMPACT_ATOMS: atom_id res chain seq x y z
N MET A 1 -18.81 -26.39 -31.45
CA MET A 1 -20.16 -26.54 -32.05
C MET A 1 -21.13 -25.68 -31.26
N TRP A 2 -21.23 -24.43 -31.68
CA TRP A 2 -22.23 -23.46 -31.24
C TRP A 2 -23.09 -23.18 -32.47
N THR A 3 -24.40 -23.50 -32.45
CA THR A 3 -25.51 -22.77 -33.12
C THR A 3 -26.79 -23.59 -33.17
N ALA A 4 -27.92 -22.87 -33.03
CA ALA A 4 -29.31 -23.24 -33.34
C ALA A 4 -29.98 -24.20 -32.32
N ILE A 5 -31.12 -23.90 -31.70
CA ILE A 5 -32.36 -23.33 -32.24
C ILE A 5 -33.13 -22.52 -31.18
N LEU A 6 -33.41 -21.26 -31.49
CA LEU A 6 -34.53 -20.46 -30.97
C LEU A 6 -35.76 -20.73 -31.86
N ARG A 7 -36.94 -20.93 -31.25
CA ARG A 7 -38.25 -20.33 -31.63
C ARG A 7 -39.41 -21.15 -31.06
N THR A 8 -40.14 -20.58 -30.11
CA THR A 8 -41.56 -20.23 -30.33
C THR A 8 -42.06 -19.28 -29.25
N LEU A 9 -42.59 -18.15 -29.73
CA LEU A 9 -43.23 -17.08 -28.98
C LEU A 9 -44.59 -17.52 -28.43
N SER A 10 -44.95 -17.01 -27.25
CA SER A 10 -46.34 -16.63 -26.93
C SER A 10 -46.32 -15.47 -25.93
N LEU A 11 -46.74 -14.29 -26.41
CA LEU A 11 -47.13 -13.11 -25.67
C LEU A 11 -48.27 -13.43 -24.70
N ALA A 12 -48.23 -12.89 -23.48
CA ALA A 12 -49.25 -11.99 -22.91
C ALA A 12 -49.07 -11.84 -21.38
N CYS A 13 -49.32 -10.62 -20.88
CA CYS A 13 -49.31 -10.17 -19.48
C CYS A 13 -47.93 -9.86 -18.88
N PHE A 14 -47.49 -8.60 -19.00
CA PHE A 14 -47.14 -7.73 -17.88
C PHE A 14 -46.91 -6.31 -18.41
N THR A 15 -47.97 -5.50 -18.42
CA THR A 15 -47.90 -4.03 -18.44
C THR A 15 -48.22 -3.55 -17.03
N ALA A 16 -47.21 -3.14 -16.26
CA ALA A 16 -47.31 -2.10 -15.23
C ALA A 16 -45.94 -1.83 -14.56
N CYS A 17 -45.49 -0.58 -14.71
CA CYS A 17 -44.51 0.15 -13.88
C CYS A 17 -43.05 -0.35 -13.80
N SER A 18 -42.29 -0.05 -14.86
CA SER A 18 -40.88 0.36 -14.73
C SER A 18 -40.71 1.74 -15.33
N LEU A 19 -40.98 2.79 -14.54
CA LEU A 19 -40.55 4.15 -14.86
C LEU A 19 -39.07 4.28 -14.48
N CYS A 20 -38.18 3.81 -15.36
CA CYS A 20 -36.81 4.34 -15.40
C CYS A 20 -36.90 5.73 -16.01
N THR A 21 -37.10 6.75 -15.19
CA THR A 21 -36.91 8.14 -15.59
C THR A 21 -35.40 8.39 -15.76
N THR A 22 -34.94 8.43 -17.00
CA THR A 22 -33.79 9.25 -17.36
C THR A 22 -34.06 10.70 -16.87
N PRO A 23 -33.10 11.41 -16.24
CA PRO A 23 -33.34 12.81 -15.90
C PRO A 23 -33.52 13.58 -17.22
N LEU A 24 -34.68 14.23 -17.36
CA LEU A 24 -34.99 15.11 -18.48
C LEU A 24 -33.93 16.23 -18.55
N VAL A 25 -33.14 16.26 -19.61
CA VAL A 25 -32.29 17.41 -19.95
C VAL A 25 -33.12 18.35 -20.82
N ALA A 26 -33.64 19.42 -20.22
CA ALA A 26 -34.22 20.56 -20.94
C ALA A 26 -33.21 21.72 -20.87
N GLN A 27 -32.73 22.19 -22.03
CA GLN A 27 -31.94 23.43 -22.13
C GLN A 27 -32.88 24.64 -22.04
N ASN A 28 -32.54 25.64 -21.23
CA ASN A 28 -33.12 26.98 -21.34
C ASN A 28 -32.22 27.90 -22.18
N SER A 29 -32.77 29.01 -22.70
CA SER A 29 -32.21 29.89 -23.74
C SER A 29 -30.89 30.64 -23.40
N ALA A 30 -30.15 30.25 -22.37
CA ALA A 30 -28.99 30.98 -21.86
C ALA A 30 -27.82 30.09 -21.39
N GLY A 31 -27.68 28.86 -21.91
CA GLY A 31 -26.55 27.97 -21.58
C GLY A 31 -26.64 27.26 -20.21
N TRP A 32 -27.72 27.46 -19.45
CA TRP A 32 -27.99 26.76 -18.19
C TRP A 32 -28.65 25.40 -18.43
N HIS A 33 -28.15 24.39 -17.72
CA HIS A 33 -28.67 23.03 -17.72
C HIS A 33 -29.40 22.72 -16.41
N LEU A 34 -30.31 21.75 -16.42
CA LEU A 34 -30.97 21.27 -15.20
C LEU A 34 -30.29 20.00 -14.70
N LEU A 35 -29.89 19.98 -13.43
CA LEU A 35 -29.24 18.83 -12.77
C LEU A 35 -29.88 18.56 -11.41
N SER A 36 -29.94 17.28 -11.01
CA SER A 36 -30.38 16.91 -9.67
C SER A 36 -29.22 16.97 -8.66
N VAL A 37 -29.38 17.73 -7.58
CA VAL A 37 -28.43 17.80 -6.46
C VAL A 37 -29.08 17.10 -5.25
N PRO A 38 -28.42 16.13 -4.59
CA PRO A 38 -27.04 15.66 -4.79
C PRO A 38 -26.83 14.59 -5.90
N ASP A 39 -27.90 13.93 -6.35
CA ASP A 39 -27.79 12.60 -6.96
C ASP A 39 -27.34 12.54 -8.44
N ALA A 40 -27.32 13.65 -9.17
CA ALA A 40 -26.99 13.65 -10.62
C ALA A 40 -25.60 13.09 -10.94
N TRP A 41 -24.72 13.00 -9.95
CA TRP A 41 -23.32 12.69 -10.16
C TRP A 41 -22.89 11.31 -9.63
N ARG A 42 -23.80 10.50 -9.07
CA ARG A 42 -23.48 9.10 -8.70
C ARG A 42 -23.11 8.23 -9.90
N SER A 43 -23.42 8.69 -11.11
CA SER A 43 -22.93 8.20 -12.41
C SER A 43 -22.31 9.37 -13.19
N VAL A 44 -21.07 9.26 -13.65
CA VAL A 44 -20.36 10.34 -14.36
C VAL A 44 -21.15 10.77 -15.61
N PRO A 45 -21.64 12.03 -15.69
CA PRO A 45 -22.34 12.51 -16.86
C PRO A 45 -21.40 12.62 -18.08
N GLY A 46 -21.90 12.33 -19.28
CA GLY A 46 -21.19 12.54 -20.55
C GLY A 46 -21.65 13.81 -21.28
N GLY A 47 -20.93 14.23 -22.33
CA GLY A 47 -21.31 15.37 -23.17
C GLY A 47 -21.07 16.75 -22.52
N GLU A 48 -21.99 17.70 -22.72
CA GLU A 48 -21.91 19.09 -22.20
C GLU A 48 -21.96 19.19 -20.67
N LEU A 49 -22.43 18.13 -20.00
CA LEU A 49 -22.53 18.02 -18.54
C LEU A 49 -21.35 17.28 -17.91
N LYS A 50 -20.36 16.86 -18.71
CA LYS A 50 -19.17 16.19 -18.20
C LYS A 50 -18.52 17.07 -17.13
N PRO A 51 -18.13 16.51 -15.97
CA PRO A 51 -17.36 17.25 -14.98
C PRO A 51 -16.13 17.88 -15.65
N ILE A 52 -15.97 19.20 -15.53
CA ILE A 52 -14.83 19.93 -16.09
C ILE A 52 -13.91 20.41 -14.98
N ASP A 53 -12.61 20.47 -15.30
CA ASP A 53 -11.66 21.25 -14.53
C ASP A 53 -12.00 22.74 -14.68
N GLY A 54 -11.90 23.50 -13.58
CA GLY A 54 -12.20 24.91 -13.55
C GLY A 54 -13.50 25.24 -12.83
N TYR A 55 -14.16 26.32 -13.25
CA TYR A 55 -15.31 26.88 -12.56
C TYR A 55 -16.63 26.32 -13.06
N SER A 56 -17.57 26.18 -12.14
CA SER A 56 -18.98 25.92 -12.43
C SER A 56 -19.87 26.63 -11.43
N TRP A 57 -21.12 26.84 -11.82
CA TRP A 57 -22.12 27.46 -10.99
C TRP A 57 -23.35 26.58 -10.86
N TYR A 58 -23.86 26.51 -9.64
CA TYR A 58 -25.14 25.91 -9.30
C TYR A 58 -26.02 27.00 -8.73
N ARG A 59 -27.27 27.11 -9.16
CA ARG A 59 -28.23 28.01 -8.52
C ARG A 59 -29.63 27.44 -8.42
N ALA A 60 -30.32 27.88 -7.38
CA ALA A 60 -31.70 27.58 -7.08
C ALA A 60 -32.39 28.84 -6.55
N LEU A 61 -33.68 28.96 -6.81
CA LEU A 61 -34.51 30.03 -6.28
C LEU A 61 -35.26 29.53 -5.04
N VAL A 62 -35.28 30.31 -3.98
CA VAL A 62 -36.01 29.99 -2.75
C VAL A 62 -37.11 31.02 -2.55
N LYS A 63 -38.36 30.55 -2.47
CA LYS A 63 -39.50 31.36 -2.06
C LYS A 63 -39.58 31.35 -0.53
N LEU A 64 -39.29 32.49 0.08
CA LEU A 64 -39.28 32.63 1.53
C LEU A 64 -40.71 32.82 2.06
N PRO A 65 -41.13 32.10 3.11
CA PRO A 65 -42.38 32.40 3.79
C PRO A 65 -42.34 33.82 4.36
N ARG A 66 -43.49 34.48 4.44
CA ARG A 66 -43.59 35.85 4.98
C ARG A 66 -42.94 36.01 6.35
N GLU A 67 -43.00 34.97 7.17
CA GLU A 67 -42.43 34.95 8.52
C GLU A 67 -40.90 34.93 8.54
N TRP A 68 -40.22 34.52 7.46
CA TRP A 68 -38.76 34.55 7.37
C TRP A 68 -38.22 35.82 6.72
N GLN A 69 -39.10 36.61 6.08
CA GLN A 69 -38.68 37.79 5.33
C GLN A 69 -38.10 38.84 6.27
N GLY A 70 -36.88 39.29 5.97
CA GLY A 70 -36.16 40.25 6.81
C GLY A 70 -35.61 39.66 8.11
N GLN A 71 -35.45 38.34 8.21
CA GLN A 71 -34.82 37.67 9.35
C GLN A 71 -33.43 37.12 8.99
N PRO A 72 -32.51 37.05 9.97
CA PRO A 72 -31.25 36.34 9.77
C PRO A 72 -31.51 34.84 9.59
N LEU A 73 -30.88 34.25 8.58
CA LEU A 73 -30.94 32.81 8.28
C LEU A 73 -29.53 32.22 8.32
N THR A 74 -29.43 30.90 8.14
CA THR A 74 -28.15 30.20 8.02
C THR A 74 -28.18 29.30 6.79
N LEU A 75 -27.16 29.39 5.93
CA LEU A 75 -26.97 28.48 4.79
C LEU A 75 -25.95 27.40 5.18
N PHE A 76 -26.35 26.13 5.05
CA PHE A 76 -25.49 24.98 5.23
C PHE A 76 -25.19 24.31 3.89
N ILE A 77 -23.91 24.02 3.66
CA ILE A 77 -23.37 23.22 2.56
C ILE A 77 -22.34 22.26 3.12
N GLU A 78 -22.51 20.97 2.85
CA GLU A 78 -21.57 19.96 3.32
C GLU A 78 -20.16 20.13 2.70
N ALA A 79 -19.15 19.53 3.33
CA ALA A 79 -17.81 19.40 2.78
C ALA A 79 -17.83 18.69 1.42
N LEU A 80 -17.38 19.41 0.40
CA LEU A 80 -17.14 18.92 -0.96
C LEU A 80 -15.65 18.95 -1.26
N ASP A 81 -15.20 18.08 -2.16
CA ASP A 81 -13.81 18.03 -2.64
C ASP A 81 -13.55 19.11 -3.69
N ASP A 82 -13.82 20.37 -3.33
CA ASP A 82 -13.80 21.54 -4.21
C ASP A 82 -13.40 22.82 -3.47
N ALA A 83 -13.10 23.89 -4.20
CA ALA A 83 -13.14 25.24 -3.63
C ALA A 83 -14.48 25.88 -3.98
N ARG A 84 -15.19 26.41 -2.98
CA ARG A 84 -16.55 26.93 -3.20
C ARG A 84 -16.83 28.23 -2.47
N SER A 85 -17.66 29.06 -3.06
CA SER A 85 -18.27 30.23 -2.43
C SER A 85 -19.77 30.15 -2.61
N ALA A 86 -20.51 30.41 -1.53
CA ALA A 86 -21.94 30.47 -1.57
C ALA A 86 -22.43 31.91 -1.48
N SER A 87 -23.45 32.21 -2.26
CA SER A 87 -24.10 33.52 -2.32
C SER A 87 -25.59 33.37 -2.09
N VAL A 88 -26.16 34.32 -1.34
CA VAL A 88 -27.60 34.45 -1.13
C VAL A 88 -28.02 35.85 -1.58
N GLY A 89 -29.04 35.95 -2.42
CA GLY A 89 -29.51 37.24 -2.95
C GLY A 89 -28.42 38.02 -3.70
N GLY A 90 -27.52 37.33 -4.40
CA GLY A 90 -26.38 37.94 -5.11
C GLY A 90 -25.18 38.31 -4.25
N THR A 91 -25.26 38.17 -2.92
CA THR A 91 -24.16 38.51 -2.00
C THR A 91 -23.48 37.25 -1.48
N THR A 92 -22.15 37.17 -1.54
CA THR A 92 -21.38 36.04 -0.99
C THR A 92 -21.48 36.01 0.53
N VAL A 93 -21.98 34.91 1.08
CA VAL A 93 -22.16 34.69 2.52
C VAL A 93 -21.04 33.82 3.12
N GLY A 94 -20.30 33.08 2.30
CA GLY A 94 -19.16 32.31 2.77
C GLY A 94 -18.35 31.62 1.69
N VAL A 95 -17.17 31.15 2.09
CA VAL A 95 -16.17 30.49 1.24
C VAL A 95 -15.60 29.29 2.00
N ALA A 96 -15.39 28.17 1.31
CA ALA A 96 -14.66 27.00 1.79
C ALA A 96 -13.58 26.62 0.76
N GLY A 97 -12.41 26.21 1.23
CA GLY A 97 -11.24 26.03 0.38
C GLY A 97 -10.60 27.36 -0.05
N GLY A 98 -9.90 27.36 -1.18
CA GLY A 98 -9.28 28.53 -1.79
C GLY A 98 -9.47 28.49 -3.30
N PHE A 99 -9.94 29.59 -3.89
CA PHE A 99 -10.10 29.69 -5.34
C PHE A 99 -8.76 30.00 -6.03
N PRO A 100 -8.60 29.67 -7.33
CA PRO A 100 -7.45 30.07 -8.13
C PRO A 100 -7.10 31.57 -7.96
N PRO A 101 -5.80 31.92 -7.95
CA PRO A 101 -4.65 31.05 -8.22
C PRO A 101 -4.30 30.12 -7.05
N GLN A 102 -4.87 30.37 -5.86
CA GLN A 102 -4.57 29.64 -4.65
C GLN A 102 -5.46 28.44 -4.41
N PHE A 103 -5.58 27.57 -5.42
CA PHE A 103 -6.53 26.47 -5.34
C PHE A 103 -6.21 25.55 -4.15
N ARG A 104 -7.17 25.45 -3.25
CA ARG A 104 -7.15 24.51 -2.13
C ARG A 104 -8.53 23.92 -2.03
N SER A 105 -8.63 22.59 -2.13
CA SER A 105 -9.89 21.91 -1.85
C SER A 105 -10.32 22.25 -0.41
N GLY A 106 -11.58 22.64 -0.26
CA GLY A 106 -12.31 22.76 0.99
C GLY A 106 -12.82 21.41 1.49
N LEU A 107 -12.23 20.30 1.05
CA LEU A 107 -12.51 18.97 1.57
C LEU A 107 -12.27 18.95 3.09
N GLY A 108 -13.26 18.49 3.84
CA GLY A 108 -13.27 18.53 5.31
C GLY A 108 -13.78 19.85 5.90
N GLU A 109 -13.92 20.93 5.12
CA GLU A 109 -14.51 22.20 5.58
C GLU A 109 -16.01 22.22 5.31
N LYS A 110 -16.81 22.25 6.38
CA LYS A 110 -18.26 22.41 6.29
C LYS A 110 -18.59 23.89 6.11
N GLY A 111 -19.50 24.21 5.20
CA GLY A 111 -19.97 25.57 4.94
C GLY A 111 -21.23 25.87 5.72
N ARG A 112 -21.13 26.33 6.97
CA ARG A 112 -22.27 26.84 7.76
C ARG A 112 -22.11 28.35 7.90
N TRP A 113 -22.85 29.11 7.13
CA TRP A 113 -22.66 30.55 6.99
C TRP A 113 -23.90 31.35 7.36
N PRO A 114 -23.76 32.42 8.18
CA PRO A 114 -24.86 33.30 8.50
C PRO A 114 -25.28 34.10 7.25
N VAL A 115 -26.59 34.28 7.09
CA VAL A 115 -27.22 35.05 6.03
C VAL A 115 -27.91 36.25 6.67
N ALA A 116 -27.49 37.45 6.29
CA ALA A 116 -27.99 38.69 6.87
C ALA A 116 -29.45 38.97 6.45
N ALA A 117 -30.21 39.64 7.33
CA ALA A 117 -31.64 39.91 7.17
C ALA A 117 -32.00 40.71 5.90
N GLU A 118 -31.07 41.54 5.42
CA GLU A 118 -31.26 42.38 4.25
C GLU A 118 -31.37 41.52 2.97
N LEU A 119 -30.66 40.39 2.93
CA LEU A 119 -30.62 39.43 1.82
C LEU A 119 -31.87 38.52 1.74
N THR A 120 -32.73 38.58 2.77
CA THR A 120 -33.95 37.78 2.91
C THR A 120 -35.20 38.66 2.93
N SER A 121 -35.08 39.96 2.64
CA SER A 121 -36.18 40.93 2.70
C SER A 121 -37.25 40.78 1.61
N GLY A 122 -36.92 40.11 0.50
CA GLY A 122 -37.83 39.85 -0.62
C GLY A 122 -38.55 38.50 -0.52
N GLU A 123 -39.63 38.33 -1.30
CA GLU A 123 -40.36 37.06 -1.38
C GLU A 123 -39.50 35.93 -1.96
N PHE A 124 -38.58 36.25 -2.88
CA PHE A 124 -37.67 35.29 -3.49
C PHE A 124 -36.22 35.69 -3.23
N THR A 125 -35.39 34.70 -2.94
CA THR A 125 -33.93 34.87 -2.86
C THR A 125 -33.25 33.76 -3.64
N THR A 126 -32.17 34.08 -4.34
CA THR A 126 -31.37 33.08 -5.07
C THR A 126 -30.28 32.55 -4.16
N VAL A 127 -30.17 31.23 -4.08
CA VAL A 127 -29.01 30.55 -3.51
C VAL A 127 -28.13 30.10 -4.67
N ALA A 128 -26.92 30.62 -4.75
CA ALA A 128 -25.96 30.30 -5.79
C ALA A 128 -24.65 29.79 -5.18
N ILE A 129 -24.08 28.77 -5.79
CA ILE A 129 -22.86 28.12 -5.35
C ILE A 129 -21.91 28.12 -6.53
N ARG A 130 -20.86 28.92 -6.42
CA ARG A 130 -19.73 28.93 -7.34
C ARG A 130 -18.74 27.89 -6.84
N VAL A 131 -18.36 26.98 -7.72
CA VAL A 131 -17.44 25.88 -7.43
C VAL A 131 -16.27 25.98 -8.37
N CYS A 132 -15.06 25.73 -7.88
CA CYS A 132 -13.87 25.48 -8.67
C CYS A 132 -13.31 24.13 -8.25
N GLN A 133 -12.89 23.32 -9.21
CA GLN A 133 -12.33 21.99 -8.96
C GLN A 133 -11.28 21.62 -9.99
N TYR A 134 -10.44 20.66 -9.63
CA TYR A 134 -9.44 20.05 -10.50
C TYR A 134 -9.40 18.53 -10.19
N ASP A 135 -9.57 17.66 -11.19
CA ASP A 135 -9.83 16.20 -11.07
C ASP A 135 -11.31 16.00 -10.75
N PRO A 136 -12.17 16.26 -11.74
CA PRO A 136 -13.54 16.64 -11.47
C PRO A 136 -14.33 15.39 -11.08
N ARG A 137 -14.35 15.14 -9.77
CA ARG A 137 -15.25 14.19 -9.15
C ARG A 137 -16.69 14.71 -9.23
N PRO A 138 -17.67 13.81 -9.10
CA PRO A 138 -19.06 14.20 -8.95
C PRO A 138 -19.31 15.18 -7.78
N ASN A 139 -19.54 16.46 -8.09
CA ASN A 139 -19.88 17.52 -7.12
C ASN A 139 -21.24 17.25 -6.48
N PHE A 140 -21.36 17.55 -5.19
CA PHE A 140 -22.53 17.20 -4.37
C PHE A 140 -22.85 15.70 -4.36
N SER A 141 -21.88 14.78 -4.38
CA SER A 141 -22.13 13.35 -4.08
C SER A 141 -22.47 13.07 -2.58
N VAL A 142 -22.82 14.12 -1.84
CA VAL A 142 -23.04 14.15 -0.38
C VAL A 142 -24.45 14.69 -0.06
N ALA A 143 -24.69 15.43 1.03
CA ALA A 143 -26.01 16.00 1.36
C ALA A 143 -26.32 17.28 0.54
N PRO A 144 -27.61 17.58 0.29
CA PRO A 144 -28.04 18.81 -0.38
C PRO A 144 -27.80 20.06 0.48
N PRO A 145 -27.63 21.25 -0.12
CA PRO A 145 -27.66 22.52 0.61
C PRO A 145 -28.97 22.73 1.39
N VAL A 146 -28.90 23.40 2.54
CA VAL A 146 -30.05 23.68 3.40
C VAL A 146 -30.05 25.13 3.84
N LEU A 147 -31.17 25.83 3.66
CA LEU A 147 -31.39 27.16 4.22
C LEU A 147 -32.24 27.05 5.49
N MET A 148 -31.79 27.63 6.60
CA MET A 148 -32.33 27.37 7.93
C MET A 148 -32.73 28.67 8.64
N ASN A 149 -33.86 28.61 9.35
CA ASN A 149 -34.23 29.57 10.39
C ASN A 149 -34.10 28.89 11.75
N GLU A 150 -32.92 29.01 12.36
CA GLU A 150 -32.60 28.30 13.60
C GLU A 150 -33.46 28.76 14.79
N ALA A 151 -33.81 30.04 14.85
CA ALA A 151 -34.65 30.60 15.91
C ALA A 151 -36.06 29.99 15.93
N ARG A 152 -36.56 29.58 14.75
CA ARG A 152 -37.87 28.95 14.58
C ARG A 152 -37.80 27.43 14.50
N ARG A 153 -36.60 26.85 14.41
CA ARG A 153 -36.36 25.41 14.16
C ARG A 153 -37.00 24.95 12.84
N GLU A 154 -36.87 25.76 11.81
CA GLU A 154 -37.43 25.49 10.48
C GLU A 154 -36.34 25.49 9.40
N ALA A 155 -36.48 24.68 8.36
CA ALA A 155 -35.52 24.61 7.26
C ALA A 155 -36.18 24.41 5.89
N ILE A 156 -35.52 24.87 4.84
CA ILE A 156 -35.84 24.57 3.44
C ILE A 156 -34.67 23.77 2.88
N ARG A 157 -34.88 22.48 2.62
CA ARG A 157 -33.90 21.61 1.98
C ARG A 157 -33.94 21.79 0.46
N LEU A 158 -32.78 22.07 -0.11
CA LEU A 158 -32.63 22.38 -1.53
C LEU A 158 -32.25 21.12 -2.34
N GLU A 159 -33.00 20.03 -2.13
CA GLU A 159 -32.80 18.73 -2.77
C GLU A 159 -33.66 18.59 -4.02
N GLY A 160 -33.04 18.22 -5.15
CA GLY A 160 -33.74 18.08 -6.42
C GLY A 160 -33.09 18.90 -7.52
N ILE A 161 -33.88 19.49 -8.40
CA ILE A 161 -33.37 20.15 -9.61
C ILE A 161 -32.74 21.51 -9.28
N TRP A 162 -31.55 21.75 -9.82
CA TRP A 162 -30.81 23.00 -9.80
C TRP A 162 -30.47 23.42 -11.23
N GLN A 163 -30.30 24.72 -11.46
CA GLN A 163 -29.66 25.20 -12.68
C GLN A 163 -28.14 25.10 -12.53
N TYR A 164 -27.47 24.52 -13.53
CA TYR A 164 -26.02 24.33 -13.62
C TYR A 164 -25.45 25.01 -14.86
N HIS A 165 -24.28 25.65 -14.72
CA HIS A 165 -23.57 26.24 -15.85
C HIS A 165 -22.05 26.09 -15.67
N PRO A 166 -21.32 25.53 -16.65
CA PRO A 166 -19.86 25.54 -16.66
C PRO A 166 -19.31 26.94 -16.99
N GLY A 167 -18.24 27.37 -16.34
CA GLY A 167 -17.65 28.71 -16.52
C GLY A 167 -17.75 29.56 -15.26
N ASP A 168 -17.30 30.81 -15.37
CA ASP A 168 -17.19 31.70 -14.21
C ASP A 168 -17.69 33.12 -14.50
N ASN A 169 -18.93 33.41 -14.12
CA ASN A 169 -19.46 34.76 -14.18
C ASN A 169 -20.16 35.12 -12.85
N PRO A 170 -19.57 36.02 -12.04
CA PRO A 170 -20.15 36.44 -10.77
C PRO A 170 -21.57 37.01 -10.85
N ALA A 171 -21.99 37.56 -12.00
CA ALA A 171 -23.34 38.09 -12.19
C ALA A 171 -24.42 37.00 -12.05
N TRP A 172 -24.06 35.73 -12.23
CA TRP A 172 -24.98 34.60 -12.08
C TRP A 172 -25.48 34.39 -10.65
N ALA A 173 -24.79 34.92 -9.65
CA ALA A 173 -25.23 34.91 -8.26
C ALA A 173 -26.52 35.73 -8.04
N SER A 174 -26.75 36.75 -8.86
CA SER A 174 -27.84 37.73 -8.72
C SER A 174 -29.07 37.40 -9.56
N ALA A 175 -29.26 36.11 -9.89
CA ALA A 175 -30.41 35.65 -10.67
C ALA A 175 -31.73 36.01 -9.97
N GLY A 176 -32.76 36.37 -10.73
CA GLY A 176 -34.10 36.63 -10.24
C GLY A 176 -35.14 35.62 -10.76
N PRO A 177 -36.40 35.74 -10.34
CA PRO A 177 -37.49 34.85 -10.78
C PRO A 177 -37.59 34.65 -12.29
N ALA A 178 -37.34 35.70 -13.08
CA ALA A 178 -37.38 35.65 -14.54
C ALA A 178 -36.33 34.67 -15.13
N ASP A 179 -35.15 34.55 -14.51
CA ASP A 179 -34.08 33.64 -14.94
C ASP A 179 -34.42 32.15 -14.72
N PHE A 180 -35.42 31.88 -13.87
CA PHE A 180 -36.02 30.56 -13.65
C PHE A 180 -37.31 30.37 -14.48
N GLY A 181 -37.62 31.32 -15.35
CA GLY A 181 -38.82 31.31 -16.20
C GLY A 181 -40.11 31.47 -15.39
N LEU A 182 -40.08 32.27 -14.33
CA LEU A 182 -41.25 32.68 -13.56
C LEU A 182 -41.78 34.02 -14.07
N LEU A 183 -43.09 34.08 -14.31
CA LEU A 183 -43.80 35.33 -14.54
C LEU A 183 -44.24 35.93 -13.20
N PRO A 184 -44.39 37.26 -13.07
CA PRO A 184 -45.04 37.87 -11.93
C PRO A 184 -46.39 37.18 -11.67
N ASP A 185 -46.69 36.84 -10.41
CA ASP A 185 -47.93 36.19 -9.95
C ASP A 185 -48.20 34.74 -10.43
N SER A 186 -47.18 34.01 -10.91
CA SER A 186 -47.35 32.61 -11.33
C SER A 186 -47.64 31.67 -10.16
N ALA A 187 -48.88 31.12 -10.12
CA ALA A 187 -49.28 30.08 -9.17
C ALA A 187 -48.77 28.71 -9.65
N LEU A 188 -47.64 28.25 -9.11
CA LEU A 188 -47.07 26.94 -9.43
C LEU A 188 -47.48 25.88 -8.40
N THR A 189 -47.71 24.65 -8.86
CA THR A 189 -47.70 23.45 -8.00
C THR A 189 -46.28 23.15 -7.50
N ASP A 190 -46.13 22.30 -6.47
CA ASP A 190 -44.80 21.95 -5.94
C ASP A 190 -43.94 21.23 -7.00
N ALA A 191 -44.57 20.41 -7.84
CA ALA A 191 -43.88 19.72 -8.93
C ALA A 191 -43.38 20.70 -10.01
N GLU A 192 -44.18 21.70 -10.37
CA GLU A 192 -43.78 22.72 -11.36
C GLU A 192 -42.72 23.67 -10.81
N ALA A 193 -42.78 24.02 -9.52
CA ALA A 193 -41.75 24.78 -8.83
C ALA A 193 -40.42 24.00 -8.80
N ALA A 194 -40.46 22.73 -8.39
CA ALA A 194 -39.29 21.86 -8.34
C ALA A 194 -38.66 21.67 -9.73
N ALA A 195 -39.46 21.47 -10.78
CA ALA A 195 -38.98 21.34 -12.16
C ALA A 195 -38.26 22.60 -12.68
N LYS A 196 -38.52 23.76 -12.09
CA LYS A 196 -37.88 25.05 -12.39
C LYS A 196 -36.78 25.44 -11.40
N ALA A 197 -36.30 24.52 -10.55
CA ALA A 197 -35.32 24.79 -9.49
C ALA A 197 -35.79 25.83 -8.45
N VAL A 198 -37.09 25.82 -8.14
CA VAL A 198 -37.72 26.72 -7.15
C VAL A 198 -38.13 25.91 -5.90
N TYR A 199 -37.63 26.32 -4.74
CA TYR A 199 -37.83 25.66 -3.45
C TYR A 199 -38.69 26.51 -2.52
N ARG A 200 -39.64 25.86 -1.83
CA ARG A 200 -40.59 26.55 -0.92
C ARG A 200 -41.09 25.70 0.26
N LYS A 201 -40.74 24.41 0.30
CA LYS A 201 -41.19 23.49 1.34
C LYS A 201 -40.44 23.76 2.63
N ILE A 202 -41.17 24.00 3.71
CA ILE A 202 -40.63 24.23 5.04
C ILE A 202 -40.75 22.93 5.82
N ASP A 203 -39.63 22.44 6.33
CA ASP A 203 -39.56 21.32 7.25
C ASP A 203 -39.34 21.83 8.68
N GLN A 204 -40.00 21.20 9.66
CA GLN A 204 -39.73 21.41 11.09
C GLN A 204 -38.54 20.56 11.51
N VAL A 205 -37.61 21.13 12.28
CA VAL A 205 -36.28 20.54 12.54
C VAL A 205 -35.99 20.44 14.03
N ASP A 206 -36.14 19.24 14.58
CA ASP A 206 -35.81 18.97 15.98
C ASP A 206 -34.29 18.99 16.24
N ASP A 207 -33.50 18.38 15.37
CA ASP A 207 -32.04 18.35 15.45
C ASP A 207 -31.44 18.83 14.12
N ILE A 208 -30.87 20.03 14.16
CA ILE A 208 -30.35 20.70 12.97
C ILE A 208 -29.12 19.98 12.40
N GLU A 209 -28.25 19.42 13.23
CA GLU A 209 -27.01 18.75 12.80
C GLU A 209 -27.34 17.41 12.15
N LYS A 210 -28.28 16.65 12.74
CA LYS A 210 -28.82 15.43 12.14
C LYS A 210 -29.56 15.74 10.84
N TYR A 211 -30.36 16.79 10.80
CA TYR A 211 -31.11 17.16 9.61
C TYR A 211 -30.17 17.46 8.44
N VAL A 212 -29.18 18.35 8.60
CA VAL A 212 -28.32 18.77 7.48
C VAL A 212 -27.36 17.69 6.96
N THR A 213 -27.08 16.65 7.76
CA THR A 213 -26.16 15.56 7.37
C THR A 213 -26.87 14.30 6.84
N ARG A 214 -28.19 14.19 7.04
CA ARG A 214 -29.04 13.06 6.62
C ARG A 214 -29.13 12.92 5.09
N ARG A 215 -28.75 11.75 4.58
CA ARG A 215 -28.84 11.36 3.15
C ARG A 215 -30.12 10.57 2.86
N ILE A 216 -30.48 10.48 1.57
CA ILE A 216 -31.51 9.54 1.10
C ILE A 216 -31.13 8.12 1.53
N GLY A 217 -32.10 7.44 2.16
CA GLY A 217 -31.94 6.09 2.72
C GLY A 217 -31.44 6.06 4.17
N ASP A 218 -31.06 7.20 4.76
CA ASP A 218 -30.67 7.24 6.17
C ASP A 218 -31.91 7.07 7.08
N THR A 219 -31.82 6.12 8.00
CA THR A 219 -32.88 5.72 8.94
C THR A 219 -32.48 6.11 10.36
N ASP A 220 -33.39 6.05 11.32
CA ASP A 220 -33.01 6.22 12.72
C ASP A 220 -32.51 4.89 13.30
N PRO A 221 -31.56 4.91 14.26
CA PRO A 221 -31.14 3.69 14.94
C PRO A 221 -32.33 3.05 15.66
N LEU A 222 -32.41 1.72 15.62
CA LEU A 222 -33.44 0.97 16.35
C LEU A 222 -33.04 0.85 17.82
N SER A 223 -34.00 0.60 18.71
CA SER A 223 -33.66 0.15 20.06
C SER A 223 -33.00 -1.24 20.01
N PRO A 224 -32.19 -1.65 21.01
CA PRO A 224 -31.65 -3.00 21.06
C PRO A 224 -32.75 -4.08 20.99
N ALA A 225 -33.88 -3.86 21.67
CA ALA A 225 -35.02 -4.78 21.63
C ALA A 225 -35.65 -4.90 20.23
N ASP A 226 -35.71 -3.82 19.45
CA ASP A 226 -36.27 -3.86 18.11
C ASP A 226 -35.28 -4.40 17.06
N ALA A 227 -33.99 -4.13 17.21
CA ALA A 227 -32.95 -4.76 16.41
C ALA A 227 -32.93 -6.28 16.64
N LEU A 228 -33.06 -6.73 17.90
CA LEU A 228 -33.10 -8.15 18.24
C LEU A 228 -34.22 -8.90 17.52
N LYS A 229 -35.41 -8.29 17.41
CA LYS A 229 -36.57 -8.87 16.70
C LYS A 229 -36.33 -9.03 15.18
N ARG A 230 -35.38 -8.29 14.61
CA ARG A 230 -35.08 -8.32 13.17
C ARG A 230 -34.01 -9.34 12.79
N PHE A 231 -33.28 -9.88 13.77
CA PHE A 231 -32.32 -10.93 13.50
C PHE A 231 -33.00 -12.22 13.05
N LYS A 232 -32.43 -12.81 12.00
CA LYS A 232 -32.74 -14.13 11.49
C LYS A 232 -31.55 -15.02 11.81
N THR A 233 -31.79 -16.08 12.57
CA THR A 233 -30.80 -17.06 13.03
C THR A 233 -31.42 -18.46 12.98
N PRO A 234 -30.64 -19.54 12.76
CA PRO A 234 -31.20 -20.89 12.73
C PRO A 234 -31.74 -21.31 14.11
N SER A 235 -32.66 -22.27 14.15
CA SER A 235 -33.40 -22.63 15.38
C SER A 235 -32.55 -23.26 16.48
N ASP A 236 -31.33 -23.67 16.16
CA ASP A 236 -30.34 -24.22 17.08
C ASP A 236 -29.30 -23.18 17.54
N LEU A 237 -29.52 -21.91 17.20
CA LEU A 237 -28.86 -20.75 17.78
C LEU A 237 -29.89 -19.75 18.30
N GLN A 238 -29.51 -18.97 19.30
CA GLN A 238 -30.28 -17.85 19.80
C GLN A 238 -29.38 -16.63 19.93
N VAL A 239 -29.85 -15.50 19.40
CA VAL A 239 -29.22 -14.20 19.62
C VAL A 239 -29.71 -13.62 20.94
N ARG A 240 -28.80 -13.12 21.77
CA ARG A 240 -29.09 -12.36 22.98
C ARG A 240 -28.27 -11.07 22.99
N LEU A 241 -28.77 -10.07 23.69
CA LEU A 241 -28.00 -8.86 23.97
C LEU A 241 -27.10 -9.13 25.18
N ALA A 242 -25.81 -8.81 25.09
CA ALA A 242 -24.88 -8.91 26.21
C ALA A 242 -24.73 -7.55 26.93
N VAL A 243 -24.42 -6.51 26.17
CA VAL A 243 -24.31 -5.11 26.64
C VAL A 243 -24.55 -4.15 25.47
N ALA A 244 -25.06 -2.95 25.73
CA ALA A 244 -25.38 -1.94 24.72
C ALA A 244 -25.08 -0.52 25.19
N ASP A 245 -25.28 0.45 24.30
CA ASP A 245 -25.44 1.84 24.66
C ASP A 245 -26.55 2.06 25.72
N PRO A 246 -26.35 2.96 26.71
CA PRO A 246 -25.23 3.91 26.86
C PRO A 246 -23.99 3.37 27.60
N ASP A 247 -24.00 2.13 28.11
CA ASP A 247 -22.90 1.59 28.92
C ASP A 247 -21.61 1.42 28.11
N ILE A 248 -21.75 1.09 26.83
CA ILE A 248 -20.68 1.07 25.82
C ILE A 248 -21.01 1.95 24.62
N ALA A 249 -20.00 2.29 23.82
CA ALA A 249 -20.17 2.86 22.49
C ALA A 249 -19.02 2.45 21.56
N GLN A 250 -19.32 2.29 20.27
CA GLN A 250 -18.39 1.97 19.20
C GLN A 250 -17.44 0.80 19.58
N PRO A 251 -17.96 -0.36 20.01
CA PRO A 251 -17.12 -1.49 20.40
C PRO A 251 -16.32 -1.98 19.19
N LEU A 252 -15.00 -1.98 19.31
CA LEU A 252 -14.09 -2.35 18.23
C LEU A 252 -13.38 -3.68 18.48
N PHE A 253 -13.12 -4.03 19.74
CA PHE A 253 -12.39 -5.24 20.12
C PHE A 253 -12.88 -5.76 21.47
N LEU A 254 -13.06 -7.09 21.57
CA LEU A 254 -13.53 -7.79 22.77
C LEU A 254 -12.46 -8.71 23.35
N SER A 255 -12.39 -8.80 24.67
CA SER A 255 -11.55 -9.77 25.40
C SER A 255 -12.15 -10.11 26.76
N TRP A 256 -11.68 -11.19 27.40
CA TRP A 256 -12.08 -11.55 28.76
C TRP A 256 -10.87 -11.71 29.67
N ASP A 257 -11.03 -11.34 30.93
CA ASP A 257 -10.02 -11.57 31.95
C ASP A 257 -10.18 -12.95 32.64
N ALA A 258 -9.24 -13.27 33.53
CA ALA A 258 -9.25 -14.51 34.31
C ALA A 258 -10.37 -14.57 35.38
N ARG A 259 -11.14 -13.50 35.56
CA ARG A 259 -12.37 -13.48 36.38
C ARG A 259 -13.61 -13.77 35.55
N GLY A 260 -13.47 -13.83 34.22
CA GLY A 260 -14.54 -14.03 33.25
C GLY A 260 -15.29 -12.75 32.88
N ARG A 261 -14.79 -11.57 33.25
CA ARG A 261 -15.43 -10.29 32.90
C ARG A 261 -15.12 -9.92 31.46
N LEU A 262 -16.09 -9.32 30.75
CA LEU A 262 -15.93 -8.82 29.39
C LEU A 262 -15.22 -7.47 29.42
N TRP A 263 -14.19 -7.32 28.61
CA TRP A 263 -13.48 -6.07 28.39
C TRP A 263 -13.72 -5.59 26.96
N VAL A 264 -13.98 -4.29 26.79
CA VAL A 264 -14.35 -3.70 25.50
C VAL A 264 -13.43 -2.51 25.18
N MET A 265 -12.85 -2.52 23.98
CA MET A 265 -12.22 -1.32 23.41
C MET A 265 -13.28 -0.49 22.71
N GLU A 266 -13.48 0.74 23.17
CA GLU A 266 -14.48 1.67 22.65
C GLU A 266 -13.80 2.74 21.78
N TYR A 267 -14.05 2.71 20.46
CA TYR A 267 -13.33 3.50 19.45
C TYR A 267 -13.98 4.87 19.17
N ARG A 268 -14.28 5.59 20.25
CA ARG A 268 -15.06 6.84 20.26
C ARG A 268 -14.35 8.04 19.63
N GLN A 269 -13.01 8.03 19.50
CA GLN A 269 -12.20 9.11 18.92
C GLN A 269 -12.26 9.12 17.39
N TYR A 270 -12.37 7.94 16.79
CA TYR A 270 -12.36 7.71 15.35
C TYR A 270 -13.17 8.74 14.52
N PRO A 271 -12.71 9.20 13.34
CA PRO A 271 -11.56 8.72 12.57
C PRO A 271 -10.31 9.58 12.72
N ASP A 272 -10.43 10.76 13.32
CA ASP A 272 -9.37 11.75 13.36
C ASP A 272 -8.64 11.69 14.70
N PRO A 273 -7.30 11.52 14.72
CA PRO A 273 -6.54 11.52 15.96
C PRO A 273 -6.63 12.87 16.67
N ALA A 274 -6.84 12.86 17.98
CA ALA A 274 -6.87 14.08 18.79
C ALA A 274 -5.50 14.78 18.77
N GLY A 275 -5.52 16.11 18.67
CA GLY A 275 -4.31 16.95 18.75
C GLY A 275 -3.46 17.02 17.47
N LEU A 276 -3.90 16.36 16.39
CA LEU A 276 -3.25 16.41 15.08
C LEU A 276 -4.09 17.19 14.08
N LYS A 277 -3.41 17.89 13.16
CA LYS A 277 -4.03 18.58 12.03
C LYS A 277 -3.71 17.82 10.74
N MET A 278 -4.72 17.44 9.99
CA MET A 278 -4.54 16.92 8.64
C MET A 278 -3.93 18.01 7.74
N VAL A 279 -2.77 17.70 7.16
CA VAL A 279 -2.04 18.56 6.21
C VAL A 279 -2.46 18.23 4.78
N SER A 280 -2.50 16.95 4.43
CA SER A 280 -2.90 16.47 3.12
C SER A 280 -3.43 15.03 3.17
N ARG A 281 -3.99 14.57 2.06
CA ARG A 281 -4.46 13.20 1.87
C ARG A 281 -4.32 12.77 0.41
N ASP A 282 -3.88 11.55 0.15
CA ASP A 282 -3.77 11.06 -1.25
C ASP A 282 -5.07 10.46 -1.79
N THR A 283 -4.99 10.06 -3.05
CA THR A 283 -5.96 9.25 -3.78
C THR A 283 -6.30 7.91 -3.10
N PHE A 284 -5.46 7.41 -2.19
CA PHE A 284 -5.73 6.21 -1.39
C PHE A 284 -6.22 6.51 0.03
N LEU A 285 -6.56 7.78 0.31
CA LEU A 285 -7.05 8.31 1.58
C LEU A 285 -6.04 8.24 2.74
N ARG A 286 -4.74 8.12 2.44
CA ARG A 286 -3.67 8.20 3.45
C ARG A 286 -3.44 9.65 3.86
N THR A 287 -3.65 9.92 5.14
CA THR A 287 -3.57 11.23 5.76
C THR A 287 -2.14 11.53 6.19
N VAL A 288 -1.66 12.72 5.86
CA VAL A 288 -0.42 13.28 6.41
C VAL A 288 -0.81 14.26 7.51
N TYR A 289 -0.26 14.08 8.71
CA TYR A 289 -0.47 14.97 9.85
C TYR A 289 0.70 15.94 10.01
N ASP A 290 0.45 17.05 10.69
CA ASP A 290 1.42 18.12 10.97
C ASP A 290 2.59 17.67 11.86
N LYS A 291 2.36 16.62 12.66
CA LYS A 291 3.33 16.06 13.60
C LYS A 291 2.95 14.64 14.01
N VAL A 292 3.91 13.96 14.66
CA VAL A 292 3.65 12.73 15.43
C VAL A 292 3.07 13.14 16.79
N PRO A 293 1.97 12.52 17.27
CA PRO A 293 1.43 12.82 18.58
C PRO A 293 2.44 12.41 19.66
N ALA A 294 2.61 13.22 20.71
CA ALA A 294 3.47 12.85 21.83
C ALA A 294 2.94 11.58 22.52
N ALA A 295 3.83 10.80 23.13
CA ALA A 295 3.43 9.67 23.95
C ALA A 295 2.80 10.14 25.28
N PRO A 296 1.92 9.34 25.89
CA PRO A 296 1.50 9.57 27.27
C PRO A 296 2.68 9.66 28.24
N PRO A 297 2.58 10.46 29.31
CA PRO A 297 1.41 11.27 29.71
C PRO A 297 1.34 12.66 29.04
N HIS A 298 2.20 12.95 28.08
CA HIS A 298 2.31 14.27 27.44
C HIS A 298 1.45 14.42 26.18
N HIS A 299 0.62 13.42 25.87
CA HIS A 299 -0.24 13.41 24.70
C HIS A 299 -1.45 14.32 24.86
N VAL A 300 -2.09 14.65 23.74
CA VAL A 300 -3.47 15.17 23.76
C VAL A 300 -4.39 13.99 24.00
N ARG A 301 -5.13 14.02 25.11
CA ARG A 301 -6.11 12.99 25.46
C ARG A 301 -7.20 12.90 24.38
N GLY A 302 -7.45 11.70 23.88
CA GLY A 302 -8.54 11.42 22.95
C GLY A 302 -9.82 10.99 23.67
N ALA A 303 -10.76 10.40 22.94
CA ALA A 303 -12.05 9.93 23.46
C ALA A 303 -12.17 8.41 23.65
N ASP A 304 -11.20 7.63 23.17
CA ASP A 304 -11.24 6.18 23.29
C ASP A 304 -11.06 5.74 24.75
N ARG A 305 -11.61 4.58 25.10
CA ARG A 305 -11.47 3.99 26.44
C ARG A 305 -11.55 2.47 26.40
N ILE A 306 -11.05 1.85 27.48
CA ILE A 306 -11.22 0.43 27.77
C ILE A 306 -12.16 0.30 28.97
N SER A 307 -13.27 -0.40 28.78
CA SER A 307 -14.27 -0.66 29.82
C SER A 307 -14.33 -2.14 30.20
N ILE A 308 -14.80 -2.39 31.42
CA ILE A 308 -14.95 -3.72 32.04
C ILE A 308 -16.41 -3.92 32.38
N HIS A 309 -16.93 -5.09 32.06
CA HIS A 309 -18.32 -5.48 32.29
C HIS A 309 -18.38 -6.84 32.98
N GLU A 310 -19.16 -6.93 34.04
CA GLU A 310 -19.32 -8.12 34.87
C GLU A 310 -20.77 -8.62 34.82
N ASP A 311 -20.91 -9.88 34.43
CA ASP A 311 -22.14 -10.68 34.55
C ASP A 311 -22.20 -11.19 36.00
N THR A 312 -23.17 -10.70 36.75
CA THR A 312 -23.24 -10.92 38.20
C THR A 312 -24.07 -12.13 38.60
N ASP A 313 -24.92 -12.63 37.70
CA ASP A 313 -25.82 -13.76 37.97
C ASP A 313 -25.63 -14.97 37.05
N GLY A 314 -24.71 -14.87 36.09
CA GLY A 314 -24.31 -15.92 35.17
C GLY A 314 -25.26 -16.09 33.98
N ASP A 315 -26.18 -15.17 33.73
CA ASP A 315 -27.12 -15.26 32.60
C ASP A 315 -26.55 -14.74 31.26
N GLY A 316 -25.35 -14.13 31.34
CA GLY A 316 -24.54 -13.51 30.29
C GLY A 316 -25.10 -12.23 29.70
N THR A 317 -26.02 -11.60 30.42
CA THR A 317 -26.16 -10.14 30.48
C THR A 317 -25.07 -9.60 31.42
N TYR A 318 -24.57 -8.40 31.16
CA TYR A 318 -23.56 -7.78 32.03
C TYR A 318 -24.17 -6.57 32.73
N GLU A 319 -24.34 -6.63 34.06
CA GLU A 319 -25.05 -5.60 34.84
C GLU A 319 -24.13 -4.55 35.47
N LYS A 320 -22.86 -4.88 35.68
CA LYS A 320 -21.91 -4.01 36.36
C LYS A 320 -20.86 -3.54 35.38
N HIS A 321 -20.67 -2.22 35.32
CA HIS A 321 -19.79 -1.57 34.35
C HIS A 321 -18.78 -0.67 35.06
N SER A 322 -17.52 -0.72 34.63
CA SER A 322 -16.46 0.20 35.06
C SER A 322 -15.56 0.56 33.88
N VAL A 323 -14.72 1.58 34.06
CA VAL A 323 -13.72 2.01 33.07
C VAL A 323 -12.34 1.70 33.65
N PHE A 324 -11.51 0.97 32.91
CA PHE A 324 -10.13 0.71 33.28
C PHE A 324 -9.25 1.93 32.95
N VAL A 325 -9.31 2.40 31.71
CA VAL A 325 -8.56 3.58 31.26
C VAL A 325 -9.34 4.35 30.21
N ASP A 326 -9.26 5.67 30.25
CA ASP A 326 -9.85 6.59 29.28
C ASP A 326 -8.82 7.61 28.74
N GLY A 327 -9.24 8.46 27.81
CA GLY A 327 -8.34 9.45 27.22
C GLY A 327 -7.38 8.88 26.18
N LEU A 328 -7.66 7.68 25.67
CA LEU A 328 -6.91 7.02 24.61
C LEU A 328 -7.23 7.66 23.25
N ASN A 329 -6.34 7.52 22.28
CA ASN A 329 -6.39 8.24 21.01
C ASN A 329 -6.07 7.31 19.83
N ILE A 330 -7.11 6.94 19.07
CA ILE A 330 -7.06 5.95 17.99
C ILE A 330 -6.59 4.59 18.53
N ALA A 331 -7.00 4.23 19.75
CA ALA A 331 -6.67 2.95 20.35
C ALA A 331 -7.55 1.83 19.78
N SER A 332 -6.92 0.73 19.37
CA SER A 332 -7.57 -0.26 18.51
C SER A 332 -7.79 -1.63 19.16
N SER A 333 -6.95 -2.03 20.12
CA SER A 333 -7.02 -3.32 20.81
C SER A 333 -6.16 -3.35 22.07
N PHE A 334 -6.31 -4.40 22.87
CA PHE A 334 -5.53 -4.59 24.10
C PHE A 334 -5.35 -6.08 24.44
N ALA A 335 -4.40 -6.39 25.31
CA ALA A 335 -4.18 -7.72 25.87
C ALA A 335 -3.86 -7.64 27.38
N ILE A 336 -4.47 -8.53 28.17
CA ILE A 336 -4.34 -8.55 29.64
C ILE A 336 -3.30 -9.60 30.02
N GLY A 337 -2.31 -9.23 30.82
CA GLY A 337 -1.26 -10.15 31.27
C GLY A 337 -0.09 -9.41 31.94
N ARG A 338 0.82 -10.16 32.55
CA ARG A 338 2.02 -9.61 33.22
C ARG A 338 1.73 -8.52 34.27
N GLY A 339 0.58 -8.62 34.95
CA GLY A 339 0.15 -7.67 35.98
C GLY A 339 -0.24 -6.30 35.43
N GLY A 340 -0.87 -6.25 34.25
CA GLY A 340 -1.35 -5.04 33.63
C GLY A 340 -2.04 -5.28 32.28
N VAL A 341 -2.14 -4.23 31.48
CA VAL A 341 -2.82 -4.22 30.18
C VAL A 341 -1.92 -3.59 29.11
N PHE A 342 -1.64 -4.36 28.07
CA PHE A 342 -0.97 -3.89 26.86
C PHE A 342 -2.00 -3.27 25.92
N VAL A 343 -1.73 -2.08 25.37
CA VAL A 343 -2.70 -1.32 24.55
C VAL A 343 -2.05 -0.86 23.25
N THR A 344 -2.68 -1.17 22.11
CA THR A 344 -2.30 -0.59 20.82
C THR A 344 -2.94 0.79 20.68
N ASN A 345 -2.14 1.83 20.92
CA ASN A 345 -2.52 3.25 20.77
C ASN A 345 -1.54 3.89 19.76
N PRO A 346 -1.67 3.60 18.45
CA PRO A 346 -0.75 4.08 17.42
C PRO A 346 -0.45 5.59 17.58
N PRO A 347 0.83 6.00 17.46
CA PRO A 347 1.96 5.23 16.95
C PRO A 347 2.64 4.31 17.98
N TYR A 348 2.04 4.09 19.15
CA TYR A 348 2.65 3.43 20.30
C TYR A 348 2.02 2.06 20.65
N LEU A 349 2.85 1.16 21.19
CA LEU A 349 2.41 0.06 22.04
C LEU A 349 2.66 0.48 23.49
N LEU A 350 1.60 0.53 24.29
CA LEU A 350 1.63 0.96 25.68
C LEU A 350 1.44 -0.22 26.64
N PHE A 351 1.93 -0.11 27.87
CA PHE A 351 1.60 -1.02 28.97
C PHE A 351 1.17 -0.22 30.21
N TYR A 352 -0.06 -0.45 30.66
CA TYR A 352 -0.61 0.10 31.89
C TYR A 352 -0.45 -0.94 33.01
N PRO A 353 0.41 -0.71 34.02
CA PRO A 353 0.53 -1.61 35.16
C PRO A 353 -0.75 -1.60 36.00
N ASP A 354 -1.16 -2.78 36.48
CA ASP A 354 -2.24 -3.01 37.46
C ASP A 354 -1.77 -4.16 38.36
N ARG A 355 -0.74 -3.86 39.17
CA ARG A 355 -0.03 -4.86 39.98
C ARG A 355 -0.81 -5.23 41.23
N ASN A 356 -1.64 -4.31 41.72
CA ASN A 356 -2.53 -4.53 42.86
C ASN A 356 -3.85 -5.21 42.45
N GLN A 357 -4.15 -5.31 41.15
CA GLN A 357 -5.33 -5.95 40.57
C GLN A 357 -6.64 -5.30 41.01
N ASP A 358 -6.64 -3.98 41.20
CA ASP A 358 -7.83 -3.21 41.60
C ASP A 358 -8.63 -2.65 40.41
N ASP A 359 -8.23 -3.01 39.18
CA ASP A 359 -8.83 -2.55 37.92
C ASP A 359 -8.64 -1.05 37.64
N VAL A 360 -7.64 -0.44 38.25
CA VAL A 360 -7.20 0.93 37.99
C VAL A 360 -5.71 0.90 37.64
N PRO A 361 -5.26 1.58 36.57
CA PRO A 361 -3.84 1.70 36.30
C PRO A 361 -3.08 2.27 37.50
N ASP A 362 -2.01 1.61 37.91
CA ASP A 362 -1.14 2.04 39.02
C ASP A 362 -0.48 3.41 38.74
N GLY A 363 -0.44 3.85 37.47
CA GLY A 363 0.13 5.11 37.04
C GLY A 363 0.10 5.28 35.51
N ASP A 364 0.95 6.19 35.03
CA ASP A 364 1.14 6.43 33.59
C ASP A 364 1.70 5.19 32.87
N PRO A 365 1.37 4.98 31.58
CA PRO A 365 1.79 3.79 30.87
C PRO A 365 3.28 3.80 30.51
N GLU A 366 3.87 2.62 30.46
CA GLU A 366 5.17 2.41 29.83
C GLU A 366 5.02 2.38 28.30
N VAL A 367 5.86 3.12 27.58
CA VAL A 367 5.93 3.03 26.10
C VAL A 367 6.88 1.90 25.72
N LEU A 368 6.34 0.83 25.13
CA LEU A 368 7.10 -0.36 24.76
C LEU A 368 7.66 -0.29 23.34
N LEU A 369 6.85 0.23 22.41
CA LEU A 369 7.21 0.45 21.01
C LEU A 369 6.68 1.80 20.54
N GLU A 370 7.39 2.40 19.59
CA GLU A 370 6.98 3.58 18.84
C GLU A 370 7.12 3.35 17.33
N GLY A 371 6.35 4.08 16.53
CA GLY A 371 6.50 4.15 15.07
C GLY A 371 5.48 3.35 14.25
N PHE A 372 4.36 2.91 14.84
CA PHE A 372 3.22 2.43 14.06
C PHE A 372 2.56 3.58 13.29
N GLY A 373 2.11 3.33 12.06
CA GLY A 373 1.47 4.34 11.22
C GLY A 373 0.08 4.75 11.68
N LEU A 374 -0.30 5.96 11.29
CA LEU A 374 -1.60 6.61 11.57
C LEU A 374 -2.30 7.10 10.29
N GLU A 375 -1.70 6.85 9.12
CA GLU A 375 -2.11 7.44 7.85
C GLU A 375 -3.55 7.07 7.47
N ASP A 376 -4.02 5.91 7.91
CA ASP A 376 -5.40 5.45 7.74
C ASP A 376 -5.89 4.77 9.03
N SER A 377 -6.74 5.48 9.77
CA SER A 377 -7.33 5.00 11.04
C SER A 377 -8.23 3.76 10.90
N HIS A 378 -8.55 3.30 9.68
CA HIS A 378 -9.20 2.00 9.46
C HIS A 378 -8.20 0.84 9.42
N SER A 379 -6.93 1.12 9.13
CA SER A 379 -5.92 0.11 8.80
C SER A 379 -4.75 0.12 9.78
N VAL A 380 -4.91 0.79 10.93
CA VAL A 380 -3.89 0.83 11.98
C VAL A 380 -3.62 -0.56 12.57
N VAL A 381 -2.53 -0.65 13.34
CA VAL A 381 -2.24 -1.82 14.18
C VAL A 381 -3.48 -2.22 14.99
N ASN A 382 -3.79 -3.50 15.09
CA ASN A 382 -5.02 -4.00 15.74
C ASN A 382 -4.89 -5.45 16.23
N SER A 383 -5.97 -5.96 16.82
CA SER A 383 -6.15 -7.37 17.21
C SER A 383 -5.09 -7.96 18.14
N LEU A 384 -4.61 -7.16 19.10
CA LEU A 384 -3.58 -7.58 20.06
C LEU A 384 -4.03 -8.80 20.89
N ARG A 385 -3.20 -9.84 20.97
CA ARG A 385 -3.43 -11.01 21.84
C ARG A 385 -2.12 -11.68 22.24
N PHE A 386 -2.14 -12.49 23.29
CA PHE A 386 -1.05 -13.42 23.56
C PHE A 386 -1.15 -14.66 22.64
N GLY A 387 -0.01 -15.06 22.09
CA GLY A 387 0.20 -16.40 21.54
C GLY A 387 0.54 -17.40 22.65
N PRO A 388 0.41 -18.71 22.38
CA PRO A 388 0.69 -19.74 23.38
C PRO A 388 2.17 -19.85 23.75
N ASP A 389 3.07 -19.27 22.94
CA ASP A 389 4.50 -19.13 23.22
C ASP A 389 4.86 -17.99 24.19
N GLY A 390 3.87 -17.18 24.59
CA GLY A 390 4.06 -16.04 25.48
C GLY A 390 4.42 -14.72 24.78
N TRP A 391 4.48 -14.70 23.45
CA TRP A 391 4.62 -13.46 22.68
C TRP A 391 3.27 -12.76 22.54
N LEU A 392 3.29 -11.43 22.43
CA LEU A 392 2.15 -10.66 21.94
C LEU A 392 2.14 -10.70 20.41
N TYR A 393 0.96 -10.85 19.82
CA TYR A 393 0.72 -10.83 18.38
C TYR A 393 -0.32 -9.78 18.02
N GLY A 394 -0.19 -9.20 16.84
CA GLY A 394 -1.18 -8.27 16.29
C GLY A 394 -1.11 -8.17 14.77
N GLY A 395 -2.15 -7.57 14.19
CA GLY A 395 -2.21 -7.23 12.78
C GLY A 395 -1.85 -5.77 12.53
N GLN A 396 -1.46 -5.45 11.29
CA GLN A 396 -1.42 -4.10 10.75
C GLN A 396 -2.02 -4.12 9.34
N GLY A 397 -2.87 -3.14 9.04
CA GLY A 397 -3.62 -3.07 7.80
C GLY A 397 -2.83 -2.53 6.59
N SER A 398 -3.56 -2.32 5.49
CA SER A 398 -3.02 -2.06 4.15
C SER A 398 -2.41 -0.70 3.89
N THR A 399 -2.92 0.32 4.55
CA THR A 399 -2.72 1.71 4.13
C THR A 399 -1.92 2.53 5.13
N VAL A 400 -1.15 1.85 5.97
CA VAL A 400 -0.24 2.46 6.96
C VAL A 400 1.19 1.97 6.75
N THR A 401 2.15 2.76 7.23
CA THR A 401 3.55 2.34 7.31
C THR A 401 3.92 1.99 8.75
N GLY A 402 5.04 1.27 8.92
CA GLY A 402 5.63 1.07 10.24
C GLY A 402 7.11 1.39 10.19
N ILE A 403 7.59 2.17 11.15
CA ILE A 403 9.00 2.45 11.42
C ILE A 403 9.24 2.12 12.89
N VAL A 404 9.05 0.84 13.22
CA VAL A 404 8.82 0.40 14.60
C VAL A 404 10.15 0.18 15.30
N ARG A 405 10.29 0.74 16.51
CA ARG A 405 11.44 0.50 17.40
C ARG A 405 11.04 0.62 18.86
N ARG A 406 11.93 0.19 19.75
CA ARG A 406 11.82 0.53 21.17
C ARG A 406 12.16 2.02 21.37
N PRO A 407 11.41 2.75 22.20
CA PRO A 407 11.74 4.13 22.53
C PRO A 407 13.17 4.25 23.06
N GLY A 408 13.93 5.21 22.52
CA GLY A 408 15.33 5.46 22.90
C GLY A 408 16.34 4.41 22.44
N SER A 409 15.94 3.36 21.71
CA SER A 409 16.89 2.38 21.16
C SER A 409 17.76 2.99 20.06
N LYS A 410 19.02 2.53 19.99
CA LYS A 410 19.94 2.83 18.88
C LYS A 410 19.83 1.84 17.72
N ASP A 411 19.08 0.76 17.90
CA ASP A 411 18.85 -0.22 16.86
C ASP A 411 18.10 0.41 15.68
N GLU A 412 18.38 -0.06 14.47
CA GLU A 412 17.63 0.32 13.29
C GLU A 412 16.15 -0.07 13.45
N PRO A 413 15.20 0.82 13.09
CA PRO A 413 13.79 0.51 13.17
C PRO A 413 13.41 -0.59 12.18
N VAL A 414 12.51 -1.47 12.60
CA VAL A 414 11.90 -2.46 11.73
C VAL A 414 10.88 -1.74 10.85
N ARG A 415 11.15 -1.73 9.55
CA ARG A 415 10.31 -1.05 8.57
C ARG A 415 9.29 -2.01 7.96
N SER A 416 8.06 -1.52 7.81
CA SER A 416 6.99 -2.24 7.11
C SER A 416 6.18 -1.27 6.26
N LEU A 417 5.66 -1.79 5.14
CA LEU A 417 4.79 -1.03 4.24
C LEU A 417 3.55 -1.87 3.96
N GLY A 418 2.41 -1.44 4.51
CA GLY A 418 1.16 -2.18 4.46
C GLY A 418 1.17 -3.37 5.41
N GLN A 419 0.72 -4.51 4.92
CA GLN A 419 0.09 -5.52 5.79
C GLN A 419 1.11 -6.44 6.41
N ILE A 420 0.97 -6.69 7.71
CA ILE A 420 1.83 -7.61 8.45
C ILE A 420 1.02 -8.29 9.56
N ILE A 421 1.46 -9.49 9.91
CA ILE A 421 1.32 -10.01 11.29
C ILE A 421 2.64 -9.73 11.98
N TRP A 422 2.60 -9.09 13.14
CA TRP A 422 3.78 -8.78 13.93
C TRP A 422 3.67 -9.45 15.30
N ARG A 423 4.83 -9.59 15.97
CA ARG A 423 4.87 -10.04 17.35
C ARG A 423 5.90 -9.29 18.20
N TYR A 424 5.64 -9.22 19.50
CA TYR A 424 6.51 -8.60 20.50
C TYR A 424 6.65 -9.50 21.73
N HIS A 425 7.88 -9.78 22.15
CA HIS A 425 8.14 -10.55 23.37
C HIS A 425 8.28 -9.59 24.58
N PRO A 426 7.42 -9.67 25.61
CA PRO A 426 7.44 -8.71 26.72
C PRO A 426 8.77 -8.67 27.50
N GLU A 427 9.36 -9.82 27.79
CA GLU A 427 10.55 -9.91 28.63
C GLU A 427 11.86 -9.66 27.87
N SER A 428 12.03 -10.21 26.66
CA SER A 428 13.22 -9.93 25.84
C SER A 428 13.12 -8.61 25.06
N ARG A 429 11.93 -8.01 25.01
CA ARG A 429 11.63 -6.74 24.32
C ARG A 429 12.01 -6.76 22.84
N ILE A 430 11.83 -7.90 22.19
CA ILE A 430 12.07 -8.10 20.76
C ILE A 430 10.77 -7.87 20.00
N TYR A 431 10.80 -6.99 18.99
CA TYR A 431 9.74 -6.83 18.00
C TYR A 431 10.19 -7.45 16.67
N GLU A 432 9.32 -8.22 16.03
CA GLU A 432 9.57 -8.71 14.68
C GLU A 432 8.29 -8.82 13.84
N VAL A 433 8.45 -8.69 12.52
CA VAL A 433 7.41 -9.04 11.56
C VAL A 433 7.37 -10.57 11.45
N PHE A 434 6.28 -11.18 11.93
CA PHE A 434 6.07 -12.61 11.86
C PHE A 434 5.81 -13.04 10.41
N ALA A 435 4.99 -12.28 9.67
CA ALA A 435 4.71 -12.49 8.26
C ALA A 435 4.36 -11.17 7.58
N GLU A 436 4.74 -11.00 6.30
CA GLU A 436 4.48 -9.81 5.51
C GLU A 436 3.49 -10.07 4.37
N GLY A 437 2.57 -9.15 4.16
CA GLY A 437 1.62 -9.13 3.06
C GLY A 437 0.23 -9.63 3.47
N GLY A 438 -0.58 -9.92 2.46
CA GLY A 438 -1.95 -10.36 2.61
C GLY A 438 -2.97 -9.28 2.23
N GLY A 439 -4.19 -9.48 2.69
CA GLY A 439 -5.32 -8.56 2.57
C GLY A 439 -5.20 -7.37 3.50
N ASN A 440 -6.19 -6.47 3.60
CA ASN A 440 -6.21 -5.56 4.75
C ASN A 440 -6.45 -6.39 6.03
N THR A 441 -5.47 -6.44 6.92
CA THR A 441 -5.44 -7.29 8.12
C THR A 441 -6.25 -6.66 9.24
N PHE A 442 -7.45 -7.18 9.48
CA PHE A 442 -8.38 -6.72 10.52
C PHE A 442 -8.51 -7.69 11.69
N GLY A 443 -7.78 -8.81 11.65
CA GLY A 443 -7.85 -9.87 12.65
C GLY A 443 -6.47 -10.48 12.93
N CYS A 444 -6.35 -11.06 14.11
CA CYS A 444 -5.30 -12.00 14.45
C CYS A 444 -5.95 -13.15 15.25
N GLU A 445 -6.47 -14.13 14.51
CA GLU A 445 -7.08 -15.32 15.10
C GLU A 445 -6.06 -16.45 15.20
N MET A 446 -6.16 -17.23 16.27
CA MET A 446 -5.33 -18.42 16.50
C MET A 446 -6.22 -19.61 16.83
N ASP A 447 -6.02 -20.72 16.13
CA ASP A 447 -6.72 -21.98 16.41
C ASP A 447 -6.16 -22.67 17.67
N ALA A 448 -6.71 -23.82 18.04
CA ALA A 448 -6.25 -24.60 19.19
C ALA A 448 -4.82 -25.10 19.05
N HIS A 449 -4.27 -25.18 17.83
CA HIS A 449 -2.89 -25.56 17.57
C HIS A 449 -1.95 -24.36 17.47
N GLY A 450 -2.46 -23.13 17.59
CA GLY A 450 -1.69 -21.88 17.51
C GLY A 450 -1.22 -21.49 16.10
N GLU A 451 -1.90 -21.98 15.06
CA GLU A 451 -1.76 -21.46 13.69
C GLU A 451 -2.48 -20.11 13.58
N ILE A 452 -1.99 -19.20 12.73
CA ILE A 452 -2.42 -17.79 12.72
C ILE A 452 -3.25 -17.48 11.48
N PHE A 453 -4.33 -16.74 11.68
CA PHE A 453 -5.26 -16.36 10.62
C PHE A 453 -5.72 -14.90 10.71
N SER A 454 -6.16 -14.33 9.60
CA SER A 454 -6.86 -13.03 9.55
C SER A 454 -7.95 -13.05 8.50
N GLY A 455 -9.03 -12.31 8.75
CA GLY A 455 -9.99 -11.90 7.72
C GLY A 455 -9.37 -10.98 6.66
N HIS A 456 -10.17 -10.66 5.64
CA HIS A 456 -9.78 -9.84 4.50
C HIS A 456 -10.96 -9.03 3.93
N ASN A 457 -10.72 -7.78 3.57
CA ASN A 457 -11.62 -6.98 2.72
C ASN A 457 -11.67 -7.31 1.24
N GLY A 458 -11.25 -8.49 0.79
CA GLY A 458 -11.43 -8.94 -0.60
C GLY A 458 -12.71 -9.74 -0.77
N GLY A 459 -13.06 -10.00 -2.03
CA GLY A 459 -13.97 -11.09 -2.39
C GLY A 459 -13.21 -12.40 -2.56
N ASP A 460 -13.96 -13.47 -2.83
CA ASP A 460 -13.42 -14.79 -3.22
C ASP A 460 -12.50 -15.47 -2.19
N THR A 461 -12.57 -15.03 -0.92
CA THR A 461 -11.86 -15.66 0.20
C THR A 461 -12.48 -15.31 1.54
N ARG A 462 -12.18 -16.13 2.56
CA ARG A 462 -12.42 -15.82 3.97
C ARG A 462 -11.18 -15.35 4.72
N GLY A 463 -10.04 -15.21 4.04
CA GLY A 463 -8.85 -14.60 4.61
C GLY A 463 -7.57 -15.38 4.36
N PHE A 464 -6.60 -15.19 5.24
CA PHE A 464 -5.24 -15.70 5.10
C PHE A 464 -4.87 -16.60 6.27
N HIS A 465 -3.99 -17.56 5.98
CA HIS A 465 -3.31 -18.40 6.95
C HIS A 465 -1.82 -18.04 6.94
N TYR A 466 -1.34 -17.51 8.06
CA TYR A 466 -0.01 -16.92 8.23
C TYR A 466 0.98 -17.92 8.83
N VAL A 467 2.13 -18.08 8.18
CA VAL A 467 3.26 -18.88 8.67
C VAL A 467 4.48 -18.01 8.94
N GLN A 468 5.33 -18.44 9.88
CA GLN A 468 6.51 -17.68 10.30
C GLN A 468 7.46 -17.42 9.13
N GLY A 469 7.80 -16.15 8.91
CA GLY A 469 8.66 -15.70 7.82
C GLY A 469 7.98 -15.74 6.45
N GLY A 470 6.65 -15.87 6.37
CA GLY A 470 5.92 -15.90 5.11
C GLY A 470 5.81 -14.54 4.43
N TYR A 471 5.91 -14.53 3.09
CA TYR A 471 5.56 -13.40 2.24
C TYR A 471 4.27 -13.70 1.48
N TYR A 472 3.31 -12.79 1.51
CA TYR A 472 1.97 -12.95 0.96
C TYR A 472 1.67 -11.89 -0.10
N ARG A 473 0.76 -12.23 -1.01
CA ARG A 473 0.27 -11.29 -2.02
C ARG A 473 -0.26 -10.01 -1.34
N LYS A 474 0.11 -8.85 -1.87
CA LYS A 474 -0.50 -7.56 -1.51
C LYS A 474 -0.79 -6.74 -2.78
N GLY A 475 -1.54 -5.65 -2.64
CA GLY A 475 -1.79 -4.73 -3.75
C GLY A 475 -0.53 -3.93 -4.06
N PHE A 476 0.42 -4.50 -4.82
CA PHE A 476 1.77 -3.93 -4.99
C PHE A 476 1.80 -2.47 -5.46
N GLY A 477 0.86 -2.05 -6.32
CA GLY A 477 0.76 -0.64 -6.75
C GLY A 477 0.31 0.32 -5.63
N LYS A 478 -0.49 -0.17 -4.67
CA LYS A 478 -1.03 0.64 -3.56
C LYS A 478 -0.19 0.52 -2.29
N HIS A 479 0.33 -0.67 -1.98
CA HIS A 479 1.00 -1.02 -0.72
C HIS A 479 2.50 -1.29 -0.90
N GLY A 480 3.06 -0.99 -2.08
CA GLY A 480 4.47 -1.15 -2.42
C GLY A 480 4.95 -2.60 -2.55
N PRO A 481 6.27 -2.81 -2.79
CA PRO A 481 6.86 -4.14 -2.94
C PRO A 481 7.00 -4.87 -1.61
N LEU A 482 7.31 -6.17 -1.66
CA LEU A 482 7.72 -6.93 -0.47
C LEU A 482 9.06 -6.39 0.07
N SER A 483 9.27 -6.48 1.38
CA SER A 483 10.53 -6.04 2.01
C SER A 483 11.76 -6.82 1.52
N ASN A 484 11.58 -8.08 1.11
CA ASN A 484 12.62 -8.87 0.49
C ASN A 484 12.55 -8.76 -1.05
N PRO A 485 13.49 -8.07 -1.72
CA PRO A 485 13.54 -7.99 -3.19
C PRO A 485 13.82 -9.36 -3.84
N TRP A 486 14.26 -10.34 -3.05
CA TRP A 486 14.60 -11.70 -3.47
C TRP A 486 13.51 -12.72 -3.14
N ALA A 487 12.32 -12.29 -2.73
CA ALA A 487 11.24 -13.19 -2.35
C ALA A 487 10.84 -14.15 -3.50
N PHE A 488 10.92 -13.71 -4.76
CA PHE A 488 10.65 -14.52 -5.97
C PHE A 488 9.40 -15.41 -5.91
N GLY A 489 8.35 -14.87 -5.29
CA GLY A 489 7.09 -15.53 -5.05
C GLY A 489 6.46 -15.04 -3.76
N PHE A 490 5.21 -15.42 -3.55
CA PHE A 490 4.42 -15.10 -2.38
C PHE A 490 3.27 -16.11 -2.24
N PHE A 491 2.71 -16.22 -1.04
CA PHE A 491 1.52 -17.00 -0.76
C PHE A 491 0.24 -16.27 -1.11
N GLU A 492 -0.74 -17.04 -1.56
CA GLU A 492 -2.09 -16.59 -1.81
C GLU A 492 -2.97 -16.77 -0.56
N HIS A 493 -4.18 -16.22 -0.60
CA HIS A 493 -5.20 -16.40 0.43
C HIS A 493 -5.68 -17.86 0.53
N MET A 494 -6.37 -18.20 1.61
CA MET A 494 -7.00 -19.52 1.74
C MET A 494 -8.01 -19.74 0.60
N ARG A 495 -7.93 -20.89 -0.04
CA ARG A 495 -8.80 -21.23 -1.18
C ARG A 495 -10.27 -21.13 -0.78
N HIS A 496 -11.08 -20.47 -1.60
CA HIS A 496 -12.52 -20.34 -1.39
C HIS A 496 -13.25 -20.20 -2.74
N PRO A 497 -14.52 -20.63 -2.85
CA PRO A 497 -15.39 -20.27 -3.97
C PRO A 497 -15.62 -18.76 -4.08
N ALA A 498 -16.16 -18.29 -5.20
CA ALA A 498 -16.40 -16.87 -5.40
C ALA A 498 -17.45 -16.32 -4.41
N VAL A 499 -17.13 -15.23 -3.72
CA VAL A 499 -18.01 -14.58 -2.74
C VAL A 499 -17.85 -13.06 -2.76
N ALA A 500 -18.90 -12.35 -2.34
CA ALA A 500 -18.86 -10.91 -2.24
C ALA A 500 -17.81 -10.43 -1.22
N ARG A 501 -17.30 -9.23 -1.46
CA ARG A 501 -16.34 -8.58 -0.57
C ARG A 501 -16.94 -8.33 0.83
N PHE A 502 -16.21 -8.86 1.81
CA PHE A 502 -15.68 -8.22 3.03
C PHE A 502 -15.90 -9.10 4.28
N THR A 503 -15.13 -10.18 4.43
CA THR A 503 -14.99 -10.85 5.74
C THR A 503 -14.02 -10.06 6.58
N HIS A 504 -14.53 -9.31 7.55
CA HIS A 504 -13.71 -8.39 8.34
C HIS A 504 -12.81 -9.15 9.31
N ASN A 505 -13.41 -9.85 10.28
CA ASN A 505 -12.74 -10.75 11.21
C ASN A 505 -13.52 -12.08 11.34
N PHE A 506 -12.92 -13.10 11.95
CA PHE A 506 -13.57 -14.38 12.21
C PHE A 506 -13.02 -15.10 13.42
N VAL A 507 -13.78 -16.09 13.90
CA VAL A 507 -13.32 -17.12 14.85
C VAL A 507 -13.43 -18.50 14.23
N ILE A 508 -12.51 -19.39 14.62
CA ILE A 508 -12.67 -20.83 14.41
C ILE A 508 -13.28 -21.38 15.70
N TYR A 509 -14.49 -21.95 15.60
CA TYR A 509 -15.25 -22.36 16.77
C TYR A 509 -14.77 -23.71 17.29
N GLU A 510 -14.04 -23.68 18.41
CA GLU A 510 -13.38 -24.84 19.02
C GLU A 510 -13.82 -25.02 20.48
N GLU A 511 -14.97 -24.46 20.82
CA GLU A 511 -15.57 -24.56 22.15
C GLU A 511 -16.65 -25.64 22.14
N GLN A 512 -16.70 -26.56 23.10
CA GLN A 512 -17.61 -27.72 23.06
C GLN A 512 -19.04 -27.42 23.57
N LEU A 513 -19.55 -26.19 23.41
CA LEU A 513 -20.79 -25.74 24.07
C LEU A 513 -21.94 -25.31 23.13
N LEU A 514 -21.66 -24.95 21.87
CA LEU A 514 -22.67 -24.87 20.82
C LEU A 514 -22.86 -26.25 20.16
N PRO A 515 -24.00 -26.48 19.46
CA PRO A 515 -24.26 -27.75 18.78
C PRO A 515 -23.10 -28.27 17.93
N ASP A 516 -22.90 -29.59 17.92
CA ASP A 516 -21.74 -30.26 17.30
C ASP A 516 -21.45 -29.85 15.86
N ARG A 517 -22.47 -29.45 15.08
CA ARG A 517 -22.30 -29.02 13.68
C ARG A 517 -21.44 -27.77 13.51
N PHE A 518 -21.22 -27.00 14.59
CA PHE A 518 -20.41 -25.79 14.60
C PHE A 518 -18.95 -26.04 14.96
N GLN A 519 -18.60 -27.21 15.50
CA GLN A 519 -17.24 -27.54 15.91
C GLN A 519 -16.28 -27.51 14.71
N GLY A 520 -15.16 -26.81 14.86
CA GLY A 520 -14.16 -26.61 13.82
C GLY A 520 -14.62 -25.76 12.62
N ARG A 521 -15.77 -25.09 12.72
CA ARG A 521 -16.28 -24.19 11.67
C ARG A 521 -15.76 -22.77 11.86
N LEU A 522 -15.67 -22.03 10.75
CA LEU A 522 -15.33 -20.62 10.76
C LEU A 522 -16.62 -19.78 10.83
N PHE A 523 -16.68 -18.85 11.79
CA PHE A 523 -17.70 -17.81 11.87
C PHE A 523 -17.10 -16.46 11.51
N GLY A 524 -17.49 -15.89 10.38
CA GLY A 524 -16.95 -14.61 9.88
C GLY A 524 -17.97 -13.48 9.92
N VAL A 525 -17.55 -12.30 10.34
CA VAL A 525 -18.39 -11.09 10.29
C VAL A 525 -18.25 -10.38 8.95
N GLU A 526 -19.38 -9.98 8.37
CA GLU A 526 -19.47 -9.30 7.07
C GLU A 526 -20.16 -7.93 7.27
N PRO A 527 -19.42 -6.87 7.67
CA PRO A 527 -20.00 -5.60 8.09
C PRO A 527 -20.78 -4.90 6.97
N LEU A 528 -20.32 -4.96 5.72
CA LEU A 528 -21.03 -4.32 4.60
C LEU A 528 -22.36 -5.01 4.28
N GLN A 529 -22.48 -6.29 4.61
CA GLN A 529 -23.68 -7.10 4.37
C GLN A 529 -24.57 -7.21 5.61
N GLY A 530 -24.10 -6.78 6.79
CA GLY A 530 -24.85 -6.87 8.03
C GLY A 530 -25.17 -8.31 8.43
N GLN A 531 -24.19 -9.21 8.33
CA GLN A 531 -24.41 -10.64 8.59
C GLN A 531 -23.18 -11.34 9.20
N VAL A 532 -23.43 -12.54 9.72
CA VAL A 532 -22.39 -13.51 10.13
C VAL A 532 -22.51 -14.75 9.26
N VAL A 533 -21.40 -15.14 8.65
CA VAL A 533 -21.27 -16.32 7.80
C VAL A 533 -20.68 -17.49 8.58
N LEU A 534 -21.23 -18.68 8.33
CA LEU A 534 -20.65 -19.95 8.73
C LEU A 534 -20.01 -20.60 7.50
N SER A 535 -18.74 -20.98 7.63
CA SER A 535 -18.01 -21.68 6.57
C SER A 535 -17.43 -23.01 7.08
N GLU A 536 -17.43 -24.02 6.21
CA GLU A 536 -16.50 -25.14 6.32
C GLU A 536 -15.07 -24.60 6.37
N PHE A 537 -14.25 -25.18 7.23
CA PHE A 537 -12.84 -24.87 7.35
C PHE A 537 -12.09 -26.19 7.41
N ARG A 538 -11.23 -26.46 6.41
CA ARG A 538 -10.60 -27.77 6.22
C ARG A 538 -9.14 -27.63 5.80
N PRO A 539 -8.23 -28.50 6.29
CA PRO A 539 -6.87 -28.54 5.80
C PRO A 539 -6.80 -28.76 4.28
N LEU A 540 -5.85 -28.10 3.65
CA LEU A 540 -5.48 -28.27 2.24
C LEU A 540 -3.95 -28.20 2.15
N GLN A 541 -3.31 -29.36 2.08
CA GLN A 541 -1.84 -29.49 2.14
C GLN A 541 -1.27 -28.74 3.37
N SER A 542 -0.27 -27.87 3.21
CA SER A 542 0.28 -27.03 4.30
C SER A 542 -0.58 -25.83 4.73
N SER A 543 -1.73 -25.62 4.08
CA SER A 543 -2.66 -24.51 4.36
C SER A 543 -4.10 -25.00 4.54
N PHE A 544 -5.08 -24.14 4.29
CA PHE A 544 -6.51 -24.42 4.49
C PHE A 544 -7.34 -23.93 3.31
N GLN A 545 -8.54 -24.51 3.19
CA GLN A 545 -9.59 -24.05 2.31
C GLN A 545 -10.89 -23.84 3.09
N THR A 546 -11.74 -22.96 2.56
CA THR A 546 -13.02 -22.61 3.17
C THR A 546 -14.15 -22.70 2.16
N GLU A 547 -15.37 -22.93 2.63
CA GLU A 547 -16.58 -22.91 1.81
C GLU A 547 -17.78 -22.46 2.65
N ASP A 548 -18.54 -21.48 2.17
CA ASP A 548 -19.72 -20.99 2.88
C ASP A 548 -20.83 -22.03 2.93
N VAL A 549 -21.39 -22.25 4.13
CA VAL A 549 -22.49 -23.19 4.37
C VAL A 549 -23.79 -22.46 4.66
N GLU A 550 -23.73 -21.46 5.53
CA GLU A 550 -24.92 -20.79 6.05
C GLU A 550 -24.61 -19.32 6.41
N ARG A 551 -25.65 -18.49 6.50
CA ARG A 551 -25.57 -17.18 7.15
C ARG A 551 -26.32 -17.25 8.46
N VAL A 552 -25.59 -17.56 9.53
CA VAL A 552 -26.13 -17.88 10.87
C VAL A 552 -26.72 -16.67 11.59
N LEU A 553 -26.39 -15.46 11.14
CA LEU A 553 -27.04 -14.24 11.60
C LEU A 553 -27.24 -13.30 10.42
N LYS A 554 -28.47 -12.85 10.19
CA LYS A 554 -28.84 -11.86 9.17
C LYS A 554 -29.83 -10.86 9.74
N THR A 555 -29.83 -9.64 9.23
CA THR A 555 -30.85 -8.64 9.56
C THR A 555 -31.15 -7.76 8.35
N ASP A 556 -32.30 -7.11 8.36
CA ASP A 556 -32.62 -6.01 7.43
C ASP A 556 -32.35 -4.62 8.06
N ASP A 557 -31.91 -4.59 9.32
CA ASP A 557 -31.46 -3.36 9.98
C ASP A 557 -30.16 -2.87 9.32
N PRO A 558 -30.19 -1.72 8.60
CA PRO A 558 -29.01 -1.21 7.95
C PRO A 558 -27.96 -0.68 8.92
N TRP A 559 -28.21 -0.65 10.23
CA TRP A 559 -27.26 -0.20 11.26
C TRP A 559 -26.36 -1.30 11.81
N PHE A 560 -26.73 -2.58 11.67
CA PHE A 560 -25.91 -3.68 12.17
C PHE A 560 -24.58 -3.77 11.42
N ARG A 561 -23.47 -3.45 12.09
CA ARG A 561 -22.10 -3.43 11.55
C ARG A 561 -21.18 -4.23 12.47
N PRO A 562 -21.19 -5.57 12.32
CA PRO A 562 -20.31 -6.42 13.10
C PRO A 562 -18.86 -6.22 12.65
N VAL A 563 -18.00 -5.74 13.57
CA VAL A 563 -16.61 -5.43 13.29
C VAL A 563 -15.62 -6.38 13.96
N ASP A 564 -15.99 -7.00 15.09
CA ASP A 564 -15.21 -8.03 15.77
C ASP A 564 -16.09 -9.20 16.20
N ILE A 565 -15.48 -10.37 16.37
CA ILE A 565 -16.14 -11.60 16.78
C ILE A 565 -15.17 -12.45 17.62
N ARG A 566 -15.65 -12.99 18.75
CA ARG A 566 -14.84 -13.77 19.70
C ARG A 566 -15.63 -14.89 20.36
N THR A 567 -14.94 -15.94 20.82
CA THR A 567 -15.51 -16.90 21.76
C THR A 567 -15.27 -16.44 23.20
N GLY A 568 -16.31 -16.51 24.04
CA GLY A 568 -16.23 -16.18 25.46
C GLY A 568 -15.85 -17.39 26.33
N PRO A 569 -15.61 -17.17 27.64
CA PRO A 569 -15.31 -18.23 28.59
C PRO A 569 -16.46 -19.24 28.78
N ASP A 570 -17.67 -18.88 28.41
CA ASP A 570 -18.87 -19.72 28.42
C ASP A 570 -19.08 -20.49 27.10
N GLY A 571 -18.10 -20.43 26.20
CA GLY A 571 -18.11 -21.08 24.89
C GLY A 571 -19.10 -20.51 23.89
N ASP A 572 -19.71 -19.36 24.18
CA ASP A 572 -20.57 -18.65 23.24
C ASP A 572 -19.80 -17.70 22.34
N ILE A 573 -20.42 -17.29 21.24
CA ILE A 573 -19.83 -16.37 20.28
C ILE A 573 -20.38 -14.97 20.54
N TYR A 574 -19.50 -14.00 20.75
CA TYR A 574 -19.82 -12.60 20.96
C TYR A 574 -19.42 -11.78 19.74
N ILE A 575 -20.25 -10.82 19.36
CA ILE A 575 -20.11 -10.00 18.17
C ILE A 575 -20.12 -8.54 18.60
N ALA A 576 -19.02 -7.82 18.32
CA ALA A 576 -18.96 -6.38 18.49
C ALA A 576 -19.63 -5.71 17.28
N ASP A 577 -20.76 -5.09 17.53
CA ASP A 577 -21.53 -4.32 16.58
C ASP A 577 -21.26 -2.85 16.82
N LEU A 578 -20.52 -2.23 15.89
CA LEU A 578 -20.23 -0.80 15.90
C LEU A 578 -21.54 0.02 15.88
N TYR A 579 -22.60 -0.59 15.35
CA TYR A 579 -23.95 -0.07 15.19
C TYR A 579 -24.01 1.26 14.44
N GLU A 580 -23.51 1.24 13.20
CA GLU A 580 -23.46 2.38 12.28
C GLU A 580 -24.20 2.10 10.97
N GLN A 581 -24.96 3.08 10.47
CA GLN A 581 -25.61 2.88 9.17
C GLN A 581 -24.62 2.81 8.01
N ARG A 582 -23.46 3.46 8.10
CA ARG A 582 -22.43 3.50 7.05
C ARG A 582 -21.07 3.25 7.67
N ILE A 583 -20.25 2.45 7.00
CA ILE A 583 -18.88 2.10 7.44
C ILE A 583 -17.82 2.45 6.38
N ASP A 584 -18.16 3.35 5.45
CA ASP A 584 -17.26 3.79 4.38
C ASP A 584 -16.43 5.01 4.80
N HIS A 585 -15.21 5.10 4.26
CA HIS A 585 -14.24 6.13 4.64
C HIS A 585 -14.79 7.55 4.44
N SER A 586 -15.53 7.78 3.34
CA SER A 586 -16.01 9.11 2.99
C SER A 586 -17.06 9.62 3.99
N SER A 587 -17.98 8.75 4.42
CA SER A 587 -19.00 9.08 5.41
C SER A 587 -18.38 9.39 6.77
N HIS A 588 -17.41 8.58 7.20
CA HIS A 588 -16.74 8.76 8.48
C HIS A 588 -15.95 10.08 8.56
N TYR A 589 -15.14 10.39 7.55
CA TYR A 589 -14.40 11.66 7.51
C TYR A 589 -15.30 12.89 7.27
N ALA A 590 -16.55 12.71 6.80
CA ALA A 590 -17.56 13.76 6.80
C ALA A 590 -18.19 13.99 8.19
N GLY A 591 -17.79 13.21 9.20
CA GLY A 591 -18.30 13.27 10.57
C GLY A 591 -19.62 12.53 10.76
N ARG A 592 -20.01 11.63 9.85
CA ARG A 592 -21.22 10.80 9.99
C ARG A 592 -20.92 9.54 10.79
N ILE A 593 -20.70 9.74 12.08
CA ILE A 593 -20.43 8.66 13.03
C ILE A 593 -21.29 8.90 14.26
N HIS A 594 -22.02 7.89 14.68
CA HIS A 594 -22.83 7.92 15.88
C HIS A 594 -21.99 7.42 17.07
N ARG A 595 -21.14 8.31 17.59
CA ARG A 595 -20.10 8.00 18.60
C ARG A 595 -20.61 7.43 19.93
N SER A 596 -21.93 7.45 20.17
CA SER A 596 -22.58 6.96 21.39
C SER A 596 -23.35 5.64 21.21
N SER A 597 -23.49 5.11 19.98
CA SER A 597 -24.10 3.80 19.75
C SER A 597 -23.06 2.70 19.80
N GLY A 598 -23.49 1.49 20.15
CA GLY A 598 -22.64 0.31 20.09
C GLY A 598 -23.24 -0.83 20.87
N ARG A 599 -23.05 -2.07 20.40
CA ARG A 599 -23.67 -3.25 21.00
C ARG A 599 -22.73 -4.44 20.98
N VAL A 600 -22.88 -5.30 21.98
CA VAL A 600 -22.32 -6.65 21.95
C VAL A 600 -23.47 -7.64 21.94
N TRP A 601 -23.54 -8.43 20.88
CA TRP A 601 -24.50 -9.52 20.72
C TRP A 601 -23.85 -10.85 21.04
N ARG A 602 -24.63 -11.79 21.58
CA ARG A 602 -24.19 -13.13 21.95
C ARG A 602 -25.00 -14.18 21.18
N LEU A 603 -24.33 -15.14 20.57
CA LEU A 603 -24.92 -16.34 19.97
C LEU A 603 -24.73 -17.52 20.93
N THR A 604 -25.84 -18.09 21.40
CA THR A 604 -25.89 -19.20 22.37
C THR A 604 -26.74 -20.35 21.85
N ASP A 605 -26.55 -21.55 22.41
CA ASP A 605 -27.47 -22.67 22.24
C ASP A 605 -28.79 -22.41 23.02
N PRO A 606 -29.97 -22.38 22.37
CA PRO A 606 -31.25 -22.18 23.04
C PRO A 606 -31.64 -23.33 23.99
N GLN A 607 -31.06 -24.52 23.84
CA GLN A 607 -31.35 -25.70 24.68
C GLN A 607 -30.46 -25.77 25.93
N ARG A 608 -29.41 -24.94 26.00
CA ARG A 608 -28.48 -24.93 27.13
C ARG A 608 -29.17 -24.46 28.40
N LYS A 609 -29.21 -25.32 29.41
CA LYS A 609 -29.61 -24.93 30.77
C LYS A 609 -28.53 -24.00 31.34
N ARG A 610 -28.95 -22.96 32.09
CA ARG A 610 -28.12 -21.92 32.75
C ARG A 610 -26.97 -22.44 33.67
N ALA A 611 -26.65 -23.73 33.68
CA ALA A 611 -25.85 -24.42 34.69
C ALA A 611 -24.39 -24.74 34.29
N SER A 612 -23.91 -24.30 33.13
CA SER A 612 -22.45 -24.16 32.93
C SER A 612 -22.04 -22.85 33.59
N PRO A 613 -20.93 -22.76 34.35
CA PRO A 613 -20.58 -21.48 34.97
C PRO A 613 -20.52 -20.44 33.86
N GLY A 614 -21.41 -19.45 33.96
CA GLY A 614 -21.35 -18.29 33.09
C GLY A 614 -19.99 -17.60 33.25
N PRO A 615 -19.76 -16.50 32.53
CA PRO A 615 -18.57 -15.67 32.76
C PRO A 615 -18.39 -15.28 34.25
N ALA A 616 -19.48 -15.25 35.03
CA ALA A 616 -19.48 -14.94 36.45
C ALA A 616 -18.55 -15.84 37.30
N GLY A 617 -17.60 -15.21 38.00
CA GLY A 617 -16.97 -15.80 39.19
C GLY A 617 -15.89 -16.86 38.94
N LEU A 618 -15.30 -16.96 37.74
CA LEU A 618 -14.26 -17.97 37.45
C LEU A 618 -13.06 -17.93 38.41
N GLY A 619 -12.64 -16.72 38.82
CA GLY A 619 -11.63 -16.57 39.87
C GLY A 619 -10.23 -17.14 39.57
N TYR A 620 -9.89 -17.46 38.31
CA TYR A 620 -8.67 -18.19 37.93
C TYR A 620 -7.38 -17.51 38.39
N HIS A 621 -7.37 -16.18 38.48
CA HIS A 621 -6.25 -15.40 39.02
C HIS A 621 -5.83 -15.82 40.45
N THR A 622 -6.74 -16.35 41.26
CA THR A 622 -6.48 -16.80 42.64
C THR A 622 -6.27 -18.32 42.79
N LEU A 623 -6.56 -19.12 41.77
CA LEU A 623 -6.45 -20.58 41.85
C LEU A 623 -5.00 -21.00 42.15
N PRO A 624 -4.75 -22.04 42.96
CA PRO A 624 -3.40 -22.61 43.10
C PRO A 624 -2.81 -23.05 41.76
N ALA A 625 -1.48 -22.97 41.62
CA ALA A 625 -0.80 -23.23 40.35
C ALA A 625 -1.04 -24.67 39.82
N GLN A 626 -1.17 -25.65 40.71
CA GLN A 626 -1.49 -27.03 40.36
C GLN A 626 -2.89 -27.17 39.74
N GLN A 627 -3.88 -26.41 40.22
CA GLN A 627 -5.23 -26.42 39.64
C GLN A 627 -5.27 -25.73 38.27
N LEU A 628 -4.39 -24.75 38.02
CA LEU A 628 -4.23 -24.22 36.66
C LEU A 628 -3.68 -25.26 35.67
N VAL A 629 -2.85 -26.22 36.14
CA VAL A 629 -2.37 -27.32 35.29
C VAL A 629 -3.51 -28.26 34.89
N GLU A 630 -4.52 -28.45 35.75
CA GLU A 630 -5.71 -29.25 35.42
C GLU A 630 -6.55 -28.61 34.30
N LEU A 631 -6.60 -27.27 34.24
CA LEU A 631 -7.30 -26.54 33.18
C LEU A 631 -6.66 -26.70 31.79
N LEU A 632 -5.41 -27.19 31.70
CA LEU A 632 -4.78 -27.49 30.41
C LEU A 632 -5.44 -28.66 29.67
N ASP A 633 -6.29 -29.46 30.34
CA ASP A 633 -7.11 -30.51 29.72
C ASP A 633 -8.56 -30.05 29.44
N HIS A 634 -8.88 -28.79 29.70
CA HIS A 634 -10.24 -28.29 29.54
C HIS A 634 -10.69 -28.38 28.07
N PRO A 635 -11.93 -28.80 27.76
CA PRO A 635 -12.40 -28.95 26.38
C PRO A 635 -12.41 -27.64 25.58
N SER A 636 -12.69 -26.52 26.24
CA SER A 636 -12.69 -25.18 25.62
C SER A 636 -11.28 -24.57 25.52
N LYS A 637 -10.99 -23.99 24.34
CA LYS A 637 -9.71 -23.34 24.00
C LYS A 637 -9.41 -22.17 24.94
N TRP A 638 -10.42 -21.36 25.25
CA TRP A 638 -10.27 -20.17 26.08
C TRP A 638 -9.68 -20.48 27.46
N HIS A 639 -10.17 -21.53 28.13
CA HIS A 639 -9.67 -21.88 29.47
C HIS A 639 -8.23 -22.40 29.44
N ARG A 640 -7.88 -23.20 28.44
CA ARG A 640 -6.50 -23.71 28.28
C ARG A 640 -5.52 -22.58 28.05
N GLN A 641 -5.82 -21.68 27.10
CA GLN A 641 -4.96 -20.52 26.80
C GLN A 641 -4.85 -19.56 28.00
N THR A 642 -5.94 -19.35 28.74
CA THR A 642 -5.94 -18.55 29.97
C THR A 642 -5.06 -19.20 31.04
N ALA A 643 -5.12 -20.52 31.21
CA ALA A 643 -4.27 -21.25 32.15
C ALA A 643 -2.77 -21.16 31.77
N VAL A 644 -2.41 -21.37 30.49
CA VAL A 644 -1.03 -21.19 30.01
C VAL A 644 -0.52 -19.78 30.31
N ARG A 645 -1.32 -18.74 30.00
CA ARG A 645 -0.95 -17.35 30.29
C ARG A 645 -0.71 -17.13 31.78
N LEU A 646 -1.63 -17.56 32.65
CA LEU A 646 -1.51 -17.37 34.10
C LEU A 646 -0.32 -18.14 34.69
N LEU A 647 -0.05 -19.35 34.20
CA LEU A 647 1.16 -20.11 34.56
C LEU A 647 2.43 -19.33 34.18
N GLY A 648 2.45 -18.75 32.98
CA GLY A 648 3.54 -17.88 32.52
C GLY A 648 3.67 -16.55 33.25
N ASP A 649 2.57 -15.96 33.73
CA ASP A 649 2.57 -14.76 34.57
C ASP A 649 3.19 -15.07 35.95
N ARG A 650 2.92 -16.26 36.49
CA ARG A 650 3.41 -16.69 37.82
C ARG A 650 4.83 -17.23 37.81
N ARG A 651 5.24 -17.89 36.73
CA ARG A 651 6.56 -18.53 36.56
C ARG A 651 6.98 -19.43 37.73
N ASP A 652 6.04 -20.24 38.22
CA ASP A 652 6.32 -21.19 39.31
C ASP A 652 7.18 -22.36 38.81
N ALA A 653 8.50 -22.25 39.07
CA ALA A 653 9.47 -23.26 38.67
C ALA A 653 9.23 -24.64 39.32
N THR A 654 8.46 -24.73 40.40
CA THR A 654 8.15 -26.02 41.06
C THR A 654 7.28 -26.94 40.19
N LEU A 655 6.61 -26.39 39.17
CA LEU A 655 5.78 -27.15 38.23
C LEU A 655 6.57 -27.82 37.10
N ILE A 656 7.82 -27.41 36.87
CA ILE A 656 8.64 -27.88 35.73
C ILE A 656 8.73 -29.42 35.69
N PRO A 657 9.01 -30.14 36.79
CA PRO A 657 9.06 -31.61 36.77
C PRO A 657 7.71 -32.24 36.42
N LEU A 658 6.60 -31.69 36.93
CA LEU A 658 5.24 -32.17 36.65
C LEU A 658 4.90 -31.99 35.17
N LEU A 659 5.06 -30.78 34.64
CA LEU A 659 4.73 -30.43 33.26
C LEU A 659 5.57 -31.24 32.27
N ARG A 660 6.88 -31.39 32.53
CA ARG A 660 7.76 -32.20 31.67
C ARG A 660 7.36 -33.67 31.67
N ASN A 661 7.06 -34.25 32.84
CA ASN A 661 6.65 -35.65 32.91
C ASN A 661 5.32 -35.90 32.18
N GLN A 662 4.33 -35.02 32.36
CA GLN A 662 3.07 -35.09 31.62
C GLN A 662 3.27 -34.93 30.12
N LEU A 663 4.08 -33.94 29.69
CA LEU A 663 4.40 -33.72 28.29
C LEU A 663 5.01 -34.96 27.61
N LEU A 664 5.89 -35.69 28.31
CA LEU A 664 6.54 -36.88 27.75
C LEU A 664 5.64 -38.13 27.70
N THR A 665 4.49 -38.11 28.39
CA THR A 665 3.61 -39.28 28.54
C THR A 665 2.25 -39.11 27.87
N LEU A 666 1.79 -37.87 27.67
CA LEU A 666 0.53 -37.54 27.00
C LEU A 666 0.71 -37.43 25.47
N THR A 667 -0.41 -37.38 24.75
CA THR A 667 -0.48 -37.09 23.30
C THR A 667 -1.64 -36.13 23.01
N GLY A 668 -1.73 -35.60 21.79
CA GLY A 668 -2.83 -34.70 21.41
C GLY A 668 -2.74 -33.32 22.07
N GLN A 669 -3.88 -32.62 22.08
CA GLN A 669 -3.98 -31.25 22.61
C GLN A 669 -3.43 -31.12 24.03
N GLY A 670 -3.74 -32.05 24.93
CA GLY A 670 -3.26 -31.99 26.32
C GLY A 670 -1.74 -31.94 26.42
N ALA A 671 -1.01 -32.68 25.56
CA ALA A 671 0.45 -32.64 25.50
C ALA A 671 0.96 -31.30 24.97
N LEU A 672 0.35 -30.78 23.91
CA LEU A 672 0.70 -29.48 23.32
C LEU A 672 0.60 -28.34 24.35
N GLU A 673 -0.46 -28.34 25.16
CA GLU A 673 -0.67 -27.34 26.21
C GLU A 673 0.40 -27.44 27.31
N ARG A 674 0.88 -28.65 27.64
CA ARG A 674 2.01 -28.81 28.57
C ARG A 674 3.33 -28.33 27.99
N LEU A 675 3.55 -28.46 26.68
CA LEU A 675 4.73 -27.88 26.02
C LEU A 675 4.74 -26.35 26.18
N TRP A 676 3.61 -25.70 25.90
CA TRP A 676 3.48 -24.26 26.04
C TRP A 676 3.57 -23.81 27.49
N ALA A 677 2.90 -24.48 28.42
CA ALA A 677 3.02 -24.21 29.85
C ALA A 677 4.45 -24.39 30.35
N LEU A 678 5.16 -25.45 29.93
CA LEU A 678 6.55 -25.71 30.27
C LEU A 678 7.46 -24.58 29.76
N ASN A 679 7.24 -24.10 28.53
CA ASN A 679 7.94 -22.94 27.99
C ASN A 679 7.65 -21.67 28.80
N ALA A 680 6.37 -21.41 29.09
CA ALA A 680 5.91 -20.22 29.79
C ALA A 680 6.49 -20.10 31.21
N VAL A 681 6.67 -21.21 31.93
CA VAL A 681 7.32 -21.23 33.25
C VAL A 681 8.85 -21.29 33.20
N GLY A 682 9.45 -21.28 32.01
CA GLY A 682 10.90 -21.29 31.82
C GLY A 682 11.58 -22.66 31.91
N GLY A 683 10.81 -23.76 31.76
CA GLY A 683 11.31 -25.14 31.83
C GLY A 683 11.69 -25.78 30.49
N PHE A 684 11.43 -25.11 29.35
CA PHE A 684 11.78 -25.62 28.02
C PHE A 684 13.28 -25.47 27.75
N SER A 685 14.01 -26.59 27.80
CA SER A 685 15.46 -26.65 27.57
C SER A 685 15.79 -27.34 26.25
N GLU A 686 16.99 -27.10 25.72
CA GLU A 686 17.45 -27.74 24.48
C GLU A 686 17.45 -29.28 24.59
N GLN A 687 17.84 -29.83 25.74
CA GLN A 687 17.77 -31.28 25.99
C GLN A 687 16.34 -31.80 25.88
N THR A 688 15.38 -31.09 26.49
CA THR A 688 13.97 -31.47 26.41
C THR A 688 13.46 -31.34 24.97
N ALA A 689 13.87 -30.28 24.25
CA ALA A 689 13.50 -30.11 22.85
C ALA A 689 13.99 -31.28 21.97
N ILE A 690 15.23 -31.75 22.16
CA ILE A 690 15.77 -32.90 21.41
C ILE A 690 14.95 -34.18 21.66
N GLU A 691 14.51 -34.43 22.90
CA GLU A 691 13.62 -35.54 23.24
C GLU A 691 12.26 -35.39 22.51
N LEU A 692 11.70 -34.18 22.52
CA LEU A 692 10.38 -33.87 21.96
C LEU A 692 10.35 -33.82 20.42
N LEU A 693 11.48 -33.67 19.74
CA LEU A 693 11.55 -33.85 18.28
C LEU A 693 11.15 -35.27 17.84
N ARG A 694 11.04 -36.22 18.78
CA ARG A 694 10.55 -37.60 18.54
C ARG A 694 9.19 -37.87 19.18
N HIS A 695 8.53 -36.84 19.70
CA HIS A 695 7.21 -36.98 20.31
C HIS A 695 6.21 -37.53 19.28
N PRO A 696 5.27 -38.44 19.65
CA PRO A 696 4.33 -39.04 18.70
C PRO A 696 3.41 -38.03 18.01
N ASP A 697 3.04 -36.95 18.71
CA ASP A 697 2.17 -35.89 18.21
C ASP A 697 2.92 -34.86 17.35
N GLU A 698 2.42 -34.60 16.13
CA GLU A 698 3.02 -33.68 15.17
C GLU A 698 3.00 -32.22 15.59
N TRP A 699 2.00 -31.77 16.36
CA TRP A 699 1.91 -30.38 16.79
C TRP A 699 2.90 -30.10 17.91
N VAL A 700 3.11 -31.06 18.82
CA VAL A 700 4.21 -30.99 19.80
C VAL A 700 5.56 -30.89 19.09
N ARG A 701 5.79 -31.68 18.02
CA ARG A 701 7.04 -31.58 17.24
C ARG A 701 7.16 -30.22 16.54
N ALA A 702 6.11 -29.74 15.86
CA ALA A 702 6.13 -28.45 15.16
C ALA A 702 6.43 -27.29 16.12
N TRP A 703 5.76 -27.23 17.27
CA TRP A 703 6.02 -26.19 18.27
C TRP A 703 7.38 -26.34 18.96
N THR A 704 7.85 -27.57 19.17
CA THR A 704 9.22 -27.81 19.66
C THR A 704 10.24 -27.19 18.71
N VAL A 705 10.07 -27.37 17.39
CA VAL A 705 10.92 -26.75 16.37
C VAL A 705 10.86 -25.22 16.46
N ARG A 706 9.65 -24.63 16.52
CA ARG A 706 9.46 -23.16 16.61
C ARG A 706 10.14 -22.59 17.85
N LEU A 707 9.83 -23.12 19.04
CA LEU A 707 10.36 -22.64 20.31
C LEU A 707 11.88 -22.80 20.41
N LEU A 708 12.42 -23.93 19.92
CA LEU A 708 13.86 -24.17 19.90
C LEU A 708 14.61 -23.19 18.98
N CYS A 709 14.00 -22.76 17.87
CA CYS A 709 14.66 -21.94 16.85
C CYS A 709 14.33 -20.44 16.95
N ASP A 710 13.34 -20.05 17.75
CA ASP A 710 12.97 -18.64 17.96
C ASP A 710 14.12 -17.75 18.47
N PRO A 711 15.03 -18.23 19.35
CA PRO A 711 16.26 -17.54 19.72
C PRO A 711 17.29 -17.35 18.59
N GLN A 712 17.02 -17.84 17.37
CA GLN A 712 17.86 -17.73 16.17
C GLN A 712 19.24 -18.39 16.28
N SER A 713 19.45 -19.26 17.28
CA SER A 713 20.65 -20.05 17.46
C SER A 713 20.34 -21.35 18.20
N VAL A 714 21.08 -22.40 17.89
CA VAL A 714 20.96 -23.74 18.51
C VAL A 714 22.35 -24.35 18.66
N SER A 715 22.55 -25.27 19.61
CA SER A 715 23.81 -26.01 19.66
C SER A 715 23.98 -26.94 18.44
N PRO A 716 25.21 -27.39 18.13
CA PRO A 716 25.45 -28.38 17.09
C PRO A 716 24.63 -29.68 17.27
N THR A 717 24.37 -30.07 18.52
CA THR A 717 23.58 -31.28 18.84
C THR A 717 22.12 -31.08 18.46
N ALA A 718 21.53 -29.95 18.84
CA ALA A 718 20.17 -29.60 18.44
C ALA A 718 20.04 -29.40 16.93
N GLY A 719 21.01 -28.73 16.29
CA GLY A 719 21.05 -28.61 14.83
C GLY A 719 21.06 -29.97 14.12
N SER A 720 21.85 -30.92 14.62
CA SER A 720 21.87 -32.30 14.09
C SER A 720 20.54 -33.02 14.32
N ALA A 721 19.90 -32.83 15.48
CA ALA A 721 18.61 -33.43 15.78
C ALA A 721 17.49 -32.87 14.88
N LEU A 722 17.49 -31.56 14.61
CA LEU A 722 16.55 -30.90 13.70
C LEU A 722 16.70 -31.43 12.26
N ALA A 723 17.93 -31.59 11.78
CA ALA A 723 18.18 -32.16 10.46
C ALA A 723 17.73 -33.63 10.36
N ALA A 724 17.95 -34.43 11.42
CA ALA A 724 17.46 -35.81 11.48
C ALA A 724 15.92 -35.88 11.51
N ALA A 725 15.26 -34.97 12.23
CA ALA A 725 13.81 -34.85 12.23
C ALA A 725 13.31 -34.50 10.81
N ALA A 726 13.88 -33.48 10.17
CA ALA A 726 13.54 -33.08 8.81
C ALA A 726 13.60 -34.22 7.78
N ASN A 727 14.57 -35.12 7.93
CA ASN A 727 14.76 -36.25 7.01
C ASN A 727 13.67 -37.33 7.12
N SER A 728 13.06 -37.48 8.30
CA SER A 728 12.13 -38.58 8.60
C SER A 728 10.70 -38.13 8.88
N GLU A 729 10.45 -36.84 8.95
CA GLU A 729 9.17 -36.25 9.36
C GLU A 729 8.04 -36.50 8.34
N PRO A 730 6.99 -37.26 8.70
CA PRO A 730 5.90 -37.57 7.77
C PRO A 730 4.88 -36.44 7.62
N TYR A 731 4.77 -35.50 8.56
CA TYR A 731 3.73 -34.47 8.53
C TYR A 731 4.22 -33.13 7.96
N ILE A 732 3.49 -32.62 6.96
CA ILE A 732 3.82 -31.35 6.29
C ILE A 732 3.86 -30.16 7.25
N VAL A 733 3.05 -30.17 8.32
CA VAL A 733 3.01 -29.09 9.32
C VAL A 733 4.35 -28.92 10.05
N VAL A 734 5.06 -30.02 10.34
CA VAL A 734 6.37 -29.97 10.98
C VAL A 734 7.43 -29.59 9.95
N ARG A 735 7.35 -30.14 8.72
CA ARG A 735 8.27 -29.82 7.62
C ARG A 735 8.26 -28.34 7.22
N LYS A 736 7.07 -27.71 7.19
CA LYS A 736 6.96 -26.26 6.95
C LYS A 736 7.56 -25.44 8.08
N GLN A 737 7.35 -25.83 9.34
CA GLN A 737 7.95 -25.13 10.47
C GLN A 737 9.48 -25.30 10.50
N LEU A 738 10.01 -26.46 10.12
CA LEU A 738 11.45 -26.67 9.93
C LEU A 738 12.03 -25.76 8.84
N ALA A 739 11.34 -25.59 7.71
CA ALA A 739 11.75 -24.65 6.66
C ALA A 739 11.73 -23.19 7.16
N SER A 740 10.64 -22.76 7.81
CA SER A 740 10.56 -21.44 8.45
C SER A 740 11.66 -21.20 9.48
N SER A 741 12.01 -22.22 10.26
CA SER A 741 13.03 -22.14 11.30
C SER A 741 14.45 -22.12 10.72
N ALA A 742 14.72 -22.89 9.66
CA ALA A 742 16.01 -22.89 8.97
C ALA A 742 16.39 -21.50 8.44
N ARG A 743 15.40 -20.69 8.00
CA ARG A 743 15.62 -19.28 7.62
C ARG A 743 16.24 -18.44 8.75
N ARG A 744 15.88 -18.73 10.00
CA ARG A 744 16.29 -17.96 11.18
C ARG A 744 17.65 -18.41 11.72
N LEU A 745 18.09 -19.63 11.40
CA LEU A 745 19.30 -20.22 11.96
C LEU A 745 20.57 -19.86 11.16
N PRO A 746 21.76 -19.96 11.78
CA PRO A 746 23.03 -19.87 11.09
C PRO A 746 23.24 -21.00 10.06
N PRO A 747 24.08 -20.81 9.03
CA PRO A 747 24.28 -21.79 7.95
C PRO A 747 24.60 -23.21 8.43
N ALA A 748 25.41 -23.35 9.49
CA ALA A 748 25.83 -24.64 10.03
C ALA A 748 24.67 -25.53 10.52
N ALA A 749 23.57 -24.94 10.99
CA ALA A 749 22.36 -25.66 11.37
C ALA A 749 21.29 -25.63 10.25
N ALA A 750 21.18 -24.51 9.52
CA ALA A 750 20.17 -24.32 8.49
C ALA A 750 20.39 -25.25 7.28
N LEU A 751 21.61 -25.34 6.73
CA LEU A 751 21.87 -26.08 5.49
C LEU A 751 21.59 -27.59 5.61
N PRO A 752 21.97 -28.29 6.71
CA PRO A 752 21.58 -29.69 6.90
C PRO A 752 20.06 -29.91 6.98
N ILE A 753 19.32 -29.00 7.61
CA ILE A 753 17.85 -29.06 7.65
C ILE A 753 17.28 -28.90 6.23
N LEU A 754 17.78 -27.92 5.47
CA LEU A 754 17.35 -27.71 4.09
C LEU A 754 17.65 -28.92 3.21
N HIS A 755 18.86 -29.47 3.27
CA HIS A 755 19.23 -30.67 2.52
C HIS A 755 18.30 -31.85 2.83
N ALA A 756 17.98 -32.08 4.11
CA ALA A 756 17.06 -33.14 4.51
C ALA A 756 15.63 -32.92 3.95
N LEU A 757 15.12 -31.69 3.99
CA LEU A 757 13.80 -31.36 3.42
C LEU A 757 13.78 -31.48 1.90
N LEU A 758 14.90 -31.26 1.19
CA LEU A 758 14.99 -31.47 -0.26
C LEU A 758 14.78 -32.92 -0.68
N GLN A 759 14.97 -33.88 0.22
CA GLN A 759 14.73 -35.29 -0.06
C GLN A 759 13.23 -35.66 -0.06
N ARG A 760 12.33 -34.70 0.24
CA ARG A 760 10.89 -34.90 0.32
C ARG A 760 10.21 -34.48 -0.99
N ASP A 761 10.33 -35.32 -2.01
CA ASP A 761 9.84 -35.03 -3.38
C ASP A 761 8.33 -34.70 -3.43
N GLU A 762 7.54 -35.26 -2.52
CA GLU A 762 6.10 -35.00 -2.35
C GLU A 762 5.76 -33.52 -2.09
N ASP A 763 6.69 -32.75 -1.53
CA ASP A 763 6.48 -31.36 -1.13
C ASP A 763 6.60 -30.37 -2.30
N ALA A 764 7.06 -30.81 -3.48
CA ALA A 764 7.22 -29.92 -4.64
C ALA A 764 5.92 -29.29 -5.13
N THR A 765 4.76 -29.89 -4.82
CA THR A 765 3.44 -29.37 -5.19
C THR A 765 2.66 -28.79 -4.00
N ASP A 766 3.31 -28.66 -2.84
CA ASP A 766 2.71 -28.07 -1.65
C ASP A 766 2.58 -26.54 -1.79
N ILE A 767 1.51 -25.97 -1.19
CA ILE A 767 1.22 -24.53 -1.24
C ILE A 767 2.34 -23.67 -0.64
N HIS A 768 2.94 -24.11 0.48
CA HIS A 768 3.91 -23.30 1.23
C HIS A 768 5.36 -23.77 1.08
N GLN A 769 5.59 -25.07 1.13
CA GLN A 769 6.93 -25.66 1.32
C GLN A 769 7.96 -25.21 0.27
N PRO A 770 7.65 -25.14 -1.05
CA PRO A 770 8.64 -24.71 -2.04
C PRO A 770 9.16 -23.29 -1.82
N LEU A 771 8.28 -22.35 -1.43
CA LEU A 771 8.69 -20.97 -1.17
C LEU A 771 9.34 -20.81 0.20
N LEU A 772 8.91 -21.55 1.23
CA LEU A 772 9.60 -21.54 2.53
C LEU A 772 11.05 -22.04 2.39
N LEU A 773 11.26 -23.11 1.63
CA LEU A 773 12.60 -23.61 1.33
C LEU A 773 13.42 -22.59 0.53
N TRP A 774 12.79 -21.92 -0.45
CA TRP A 774 13.44 -20.84 -1.17
C TRP A 774 13.87 -19.70 -0.24
N TRP A 775 12.99 -19.17 0.60
CA TRP A 775 13.32 -18.07 1.50
C TRP A 775 14.32 -18.46 2.58
N ALA A 776 14.29 -19.70 3.03
CA ALA A 776 15.28 -20.23 3.96
C ALA A 776 16.66 -20.36 3.31
N LEU A 777 16.73 -20.83 2.06
CA LEU A 777 17.95 -20.88 1.27
C LEU A 777 18.49 -19.48 0.96
N GLU A 778 17.62 -18.57 0.52
CA GLU A 778 17.98 -17.18 0.19
C GLU A 778 18.57 -16.47 1.40
N ALA A 779 18.03 -16.67 2.60
CA ALA A 779 18.58 -16.09 3.83
C ALA A 779 20.01 -16.58 4.17
N GLN A 780 20.45 -17.71 3.62
CA GLN A 780 21.83 -18.19 3.77
C GLN A 780 22.78 -17.59 2.71
N VAL A 781 22.25 -17.04 1.61
CA VAL A 781 23.05 -16.35 0.60
C VAL A 781 23.69 -15.10 1.22
N GLY A 782 25.02 -15.01 1.18
CA GLY A 782 25.79 -13.95 1.82
C GLY A 782 26.21 -14.24 3.27
N ARG A 783 25.61 -15.25 3.92
CA ARG A 783 26.08 -15.79 5.23
C ARG A 783 27.08 -16.93 5.08
N THR A 784 27.13 -17.54 3.89
CA THR A 784 28.08 -18.58 3.51
C THR A 784 28.49 -18.41 2.04
N ASP A 785 29.64 -18.96 1.65
CA ASP A 785 30.07 -19.01 0.25
C ASP A 785 29.30 -20.09 -0.54
N ALA A 786 29.24 -19.93 -1.86
CA ALA A 786 28.47 -20.83 -2.73
C ALA A 786 29.01 -22.27 -2.76
N LYS A 787 30.32 -22.49 -2.54
CA LYS A 787 30.88 -23.84 -2.52
C LYS A 787 30.40 -24.58 -1.28
N THR A 788 30.45 -23.95 -0.11
CA THR A 788 29.91 -24.52 1.13
C THR A 788 28.40 -24.77 1.03
N LEU A 789 27.66 -23.82 0.47
CA LEU A 789 26.22 -23.99 0.20
C LEU A 789 25.97 -25.22 -0.68
N LEU A 790 26.66 -25.34 -1.82
CA LEU A 790 26.47 -26.45 -2.75
C LEU A 790 26.91 -27.80 -2.18
N THR A 791 28.07 -27.85 -1.53
CA THR A 791 28.61 -29.09 -0.93
C THR A 791 27.77 -29.59 0.24
N THR A 792 26.97 -28.72 0.87
CA THR A 792 26.06 -29.12 1.96
C THR A 792 24.64 -29.39 1.45
N LEU A 793 24.12 -28.55 0.55
CA LEU A 793 22.74 -28.60 0.10
C LEU A 793 22.51 -29.58 -1.06
N LEU A 794 23.42 -29.60 -2.03
CA LEU A 794 23.34 -30.41 -3.25
C LEU A 794 24.64 -31.23 -3.45
N PRO A 795 25.05 -32.05 -2.47
CA PRO A 795 26.32 -32.77 -2.51
C PRO A 795 26.41 -33.81 -3.64
N ALA A 796 25.28 -34.40 -4.06
CA ALA A 796 25.23 -35.39 -5.13
C ALA A 796 24.54 -34.85 -6.40
N PRO A 797 24.94 -35.31 -7.60
CA PRO A 797 24.24 -35.00 -8.85
C PRO A 797 22.73 -35.28 -8.82
N ALA A 798 22.30 -36.30 -8.06
CA ALA A 798 20.89 -36.65 -7.91
C ALA A 798 20.09 -35.59 -7.14
N ASP A 799 20.71 -34.84 -6.23
CA ASP A 799 20.03 -33.80 -5.45
C ASP A 799 19.51 -32.66 -6.34
N TRP A 800 20.25 -32.34 -7.41
CA TRP A 800 19.83 -31.36 -8.41
C TRP A 800 18.58 -31.78 -9.19
N LYS A 801 18.29 -33.08 -9.23
CA LYS A 801 17.15 -33.67 -9.94
C LYS A 801 15.93 -33.89 -9.05
N ARG A 802 16.05 -33.63 -7.75
CA ARG A 802 14.92 -33.64 -6.84
C ARG A 802 13.91 -32.59 -7.28
N PRO A 803 12.59 -32.89 -7.37
CA PRO A 803 11.58 -31.94 -7.83
C PRO A 803 11.65 -30.56 -7.15
N LEU A 804 11.88 -30.50 -5.83
CA LEU A 804 12.03 -29.23 -5.10
C LEU A 804 13.21 -28.40 -5.61
N ALA A 805 14.40 -29.00 -5.73
CA ALA A 805 15.58 -28.29 -6.22
C ALA A 805 15.42 -27.89 -7.69
N ASP A 806 15.00 -28.84 -8.51
CA ASP A 806 14.92 -28.78 -9.96
C ASP A 806 13.85 -27.78 -10.47
N GLN A 807 12.72 -27.67 -9.76
CA GLN A 807 11.59 -26.82 -10.16
C GLN A 807 11.56 -25.47 -9.45
N HIS A 808 12.15 -25.36 -8.25
CA HIS A 808 11.92 -24.19 -7.39
C HIS A 808 13.18 -23.47 -6.88
N LEU A 809 14.34 -24.12 -6.81
CA LEU A 809 15.49 -23.52 -6.11
C LEU A 809 16.66 -23.15 -7.02
N VAL A 810 17.08 -24.05 -7.91
CA VAL A 810 18.32 -23.88 -8.70
C VAL A 810 18.28 -22.63 -9.58
N GLU A 811 17.17 -22.44 -10.31
CA GLU A 811 16.97 -21.27 -11.19
C GLU A 811 16.91 -19.96 -10.37
N ARG A 812 16.19 -19.98 -9.24
CA ARG A 812 16.08 -18.83 -8.33
C ARG A 812 17.41 -18.47 -7.68
N LEU A 813 18.22 -19.45 -7.30
CA LEU A 813 19.54 -19.23 -6.70
C LEU A 813 20.48 -18.54 -7.69
N MET A 814 20.49 -18.97 -8.95
CA MET A 814 21.22 -18.28 -10.00
C MET A 814 20.72 -16.85 -10.18
N LYS A 815 19.40 -16.67 -10.31
CA LYS A 815 18.78 -15.36 -10.46
C LYS A 815 19.17 -14.41 -9.32
N ARG A 816 19.21 -14.91 -8.07
CA ARG A 816 19.60 -14.15 -6.88
C ARG A 816 21.06 -13.68 -6.92
N TYR A 817 22.00 -14.54 -7.28
CA TYR A 817 23.41 -14.16 -7.41
C TYR A 817 23.62 -13.18 -8.57
N ALA A 818 23.00 -13.45 -9.73
CA ALA A 818 23.10 -12.61 -10.92
C ALA A 818 22.45 -11.22 -10.73
N LEU A 819 21.32 -11.12 -10.03
CA LEU A 819 20.68 -9.84 -9.74
C LEU A 819 21.49 -8.99 -8.75
N ALA A 820 22.06 -9.59 -7.71
CA ALA A 820 22.88 -8.86 -6.74
C ALA A 820 24.10 -8.21 -7.39
N GLY A 821 24.73 -8.89 -8.35
CA GLY A 821 25.70 -8.29 -9.27
C GLY A 821 27.03 -7.88 -8.64
N SER A 822 27.27 -8.13 -7.36
CA SER A 822 28.58 -7.91 -6.75
C SER A 822 29.61 -8.88 -7.34
N PRO A 823 30.92 -8.54 -7.37
CA PRO A 823 31.94 -9.43 -7.91
C PRO A 823 31.93 -10.84 -7.28
N ILE A 824 31.71 -10.91 -5.97
CA ILE A 824 31.63 -12.18 -5.24
C ILE A 824 30.35 -12.97 -5.59
N ASP A 825 29.22 -12.29 -5.78
CA ASP A 825 27.98 -12.95 -6.22
C ASP A 825 28.09 -13.48 -7.67
N LEU A 826 28.74 -12.73 -8.56
CA LEU A 826 28.99 -13.20 -9.93
C LEU A 826 29.98 -14.38 -9.97
N GLN A 827 30.95 -14.42 -9.06
CA GLN A 827 31.81 -15.58 -8.87
C GLN A 827 31.04 -16.80 -8.32
N HIS A 828 30.08 -16.58 -7.43
CA HIS A 828 29.16 -17.61 -6.96
C HIS A 828 28.27 -18.14 -8.09
N ALA A 829 27.77 -17.28 -8.97
CA ALA A 829 27.06 -17.68 -10.19
C ALA A 829 27.93 -18.58 -11.09
N ALA A 830 29.21 -18.24 -11.28
CA ALA A 830 30.14 -19.07 -12.05
C ALA A 830 30.36 -20.45 -11.40
N THR A 831 30.49 -20.47 -10.08
CA THR A 831 30.62 -21.70 -9.29
C THR A 831 29.39 -22.60 -9.46
N LEU A 832 28.19 -22.00 -9.44
CA LEU A 832 26.94 -22.71 -9.62
C LEU A 832 26.81 -23.34 -11.02
N LEU A 833 27.18 -22.61 -12.08
CA LEU A 833 27.20 -23.16 -13.45
C LEU A 833 28.14 -24.33 -13.61
N ARG A 834 29.36 -24.23 -13.05
CA ARG A 834 30.35 -25.32 -13.12
C ARG A 834 29.94 -26.56 -12.32
N ALA A 835 29.14 -26.37 -11.26
CA ALA A 835 28.64 -27.46 -10.44
C ALA A 835 27.43 -28.18 -11.05
N ALA A 836 26.85 -27.64 -12.13
CA ALA A 836 25.71 -28.27 -12.81
C ALA A 836 26.07 -29.69 -13.27
N PRO A 837 25.34 -30.74 -12.84
CA PRO A 837 25.72 -32.12 -13.14
C PRO A 837 25.47 -32.54 -14.59
N ASP A 838 24.63 -31.80 -15.31
CA ASP A 838 24.30 -32.04 -16.71
C ASP A 838 23.80 -30.77 -17.43
N LYS A 839 23.65 -30.90 -18.75
CA LYS A 839 23.19 -29.82 -19.62
C LYS A 839 21.82 -29.26 -19.21
N ALA A 840 20.88 -30.12 -18.84
CA ALA A 840 19.54 -29.70 -18.46
C ALA A 840 19.55 -28.80 -17.22
N SER A 841 20.40 -29.12 -16.23
CA SER A 841 20.60 -28.28 -15.03
C SER A 841 21.27 -26.96 -15.39
N GLY A 842 22.27 -27.00 -16.27
CA GLY A 842 22.92 -25.80 -16.83
C GLY A 842 21.95 -24.87 -17.54
N GLU A 843 21.01 -25.41 -18.34
CA GLU A 843 19.97 -24.62 -19.01
C GLU A 843 19.04 -23.91 -18.03
N LYS A 844 18.74 -24.49 -16.86
CA LYS A 844 17.93 -23.81 -15.83
C LYS A 844 18.67 -22.64 -15.19
N LEU A 845 19.95 -22.84 -14.88
CA LEU A 845 20.81 -21.78 -14.41
C LEU A 845 20.88 -20.66 -15.44
N LEU A 846 21.09 -20.98 -16.72
CA LEU A 846 21.11 -19.99 -17.79
C LEU A 846 19.81 -19.20 -17.86
N ARG A 847 18.63 -19.82 -17.72
CA ARG A 847 17.36 -19.07 -17.64
C ARG A 847 17.32 -18.10 -16.46
N GLY A 848 17.68 -18.55 -15.26
CA GLY A 848 17.72 -17.69 -14.08
C GLY A 848 18.70 -16.52 -14.24
N PHE A 849 19.84 -16.76 -14.90
CA PHE A 849 20.82 -15.72 -15.23
C PHE A 849 20.26 -14.73 -16.27
N GLU A 850 19.60 -15.21 -17.31
CA GLU A 850 18.98 -14.37 -18.34
C GLU A 850 17.87 -13.49 -17.80
N GLU A 851 16.99 -14.03 -16.96
CA GLU A 851 15.98 -13.23 -16.26
C GLU A 851 16.61 -12.15 -15.39
N ALA A 852 17.73 -12.45 -14.74
CA ALA A 852 18.46 -11.49 -13.91
C ALA A 852 19.15 -10.38 -14.72
N PHE A 853 19.47 -10.62 -15.98
CA PHE A 853 20.15 -9.68 -16.88
C PHE A 853 19.24 -9.10 -17.95
N GLN A 854 17.93 -9.33 -17.88
CA GLN A 854 16.98 -8.69 -18.77
C GLN A 854 17.08 -7.15 -18.65
N GLY A 855 17.45 -6.48 -19.73
CA GLY A 855 17.68 -5.03 -19.76
C GLY A 855 18.99 -4.55 -19.09
N ARG A 856 19.92 -5.46 -18.75
CA ARG A 856 21.22 -5.13 -18.14
C ARG A 856 22.39 -5.49 -19.07
N SER A 857 23.47 -4.70 -19.00
CA SER A 857 24.71 -5.03 -19.70
C SER A 857 25.36 -6.27 -19.08
N LEU A 858 25.96 -7.12 -19.92
CA LEU A 858 26.87 -8.18 -19.46
C LEU A 858 28.34 -7.77 -19.58
N ALA A 859 28.62 -6.53 -19.99
CA ALA A 859 29.98 -6.01 -19.96
C ALA A 859 30.40 -5.87 -18.49
N GLY A 860 31.54 -6.43 -18.11
CA GLY A 860 32.02 -6.46 -16.72
C GLY A 860 31.73 -7.77 -15.95
N ILE A 861 31.13 -8.79 -16.57
CA ILE A 861 31.09 -10.12 -15.92
C ILE A 861 32.50 -10.70 -15.78
N PRO A 862 32.86 -11.31 -14.64
CA PRO A 862 34.16 -11.96 -14.47
C PRO A 862 34.42 -12.99 -15.58
N GLN A 863 35.68 -13.11 -16.02
CA GLN A 863 36.06 -14.06 -17.05
C GLN A 863 35.66 -15.50 -16.66
N GLU A 864 35.77 -15.82 -15.38
CA GLU A 864 35.34 -17.10 -14.83
C GLU A 864 33.87 -17.41 -15.09
N LEU A 865 33.00 -16.39 -14.99
CA LEU A 865 31.58 -16.51 -15.26
C LEU A 865 31.33 -16.59 -16.77
N ALA A 866 32.03 -15.79 -17.57
CA ALA A 866 31.94 -15.85 -19.03
C ALA A 866 32.29 -17.26 -19.56
N ASP A 867 33.37 -17.85 -19.05
CA ASP A 867 33.81 -19.21 -19.39
C ASP A 867 32.78 -20.26 -18.96
N ALA A 868 32.23 -20.12 -17.75
CA ALA A 868 31.20 -21.04 -17.24
C ALA A 868 29.90 -20.97 -18.05
N LEU A 869 29.49 -19.77 -18.48
CA LEU A 869 28.35 -19.56 -19.36
C LEU A 869 28.59 -20.21 -20.73
N ALA A 870 29.77 -20.01 -21.33
CA ALA A 870 30.15 -20.62 -22.60
C ALA A 870 30.14 -22.16 -22.52
N ALA A 871 30.75 -22.73 -21.48
CA ALA A 871 30.79 -24.18 -21.24
C ALA A 871 29.40 -24.80 -21.04
N SER A 872 28.45 -24.02 -20.51
CA SER A 872 27.07 -24.47 -20.25
C SER A 872 26.15 -24.38 -21.48
N GLY A 873 26.69 -24.07 -22.67
CA GLY A 873 25.94 -23.92 -23.91
C GLY A 873 25.72 -22.47 -24.36
N GLY A 874 26.31 -21.50 -23.66
CA GLY A 874 26.37 -20.08 -24.07
C GLY A 874 25.07 -19.28 -23.93
N GLY A 875 23.94 -19.92 -23.62
CA GLY A 875 22.63 -19.29 -23.45
C GLY A 875 22.02 -18.70 -24.72
N SER A 876 21.17 -17.68 -24.55
CA SER A 876 20.43 -16.97 -25.59
C SER A 876 21.35 -16.40 -26.66
N LEU A 877 20.77 -16.08 -27.82
CA LEU A 877 21.50 -15.44 -28.91
C LEU A 877 22.23 -14.18 -28.44
N ALA A 878 21.60 -13.35 -27.60
CA ALA A 878 22.22 -12.15 -27.05
C ALA A 878 23.50 -12.45 -26.25
N LEU A 879 23.46 -13.46 -25.38
CA LEU A 879 24.63 -13.86 -24.58
C LEU A 879 25.75 -14.45 -25.45
N ARG A 880 25.41 -15.37 -26.37
CA ARG A 880 26.38 -15.96 -27.31
C ARG A 880 26.98 -14.93 -28.27
N PHE A 881 26.17 -13.98 -28.71
CA PHE A 881 26.60 -12.89 -29.58
C PHE A 881 27.61 -12.00 -28.86
N ARG A 882 27.33 -11.64 -27.60
CA ARG A 882 28.25 -10.85 -26.77
C ARG A 882 29.54 -11.59 -26.42
N GLN A 883 29.51 -12.93 -26.38
CA GLN A 883 30.72 -13.78 -26.30
C GLN A 883 31.53 -13.83 -27.61
N GLY A 884 31.03 -13.24 -28.70
CA GLY A 884 31.71 -13.23 -29.99
C GLY A 884 31.69 -14.56 -30.74
N GLN A 885 30.75 -15.47 -30.41
CA GLN A 885 30.62 -16.76 -31.07
C GLN A 885 30.26 -16.58 -32.57
N PRO A 886 31.01 -17.19 -33.52
CA PRO A 886 30.80 -16.97 -34.96
C PRO A 886 29.36 -17.22 -35.45
N ALA A 887 28.73 -18.32 -35.02
CA ALA A 887 27.36 -18.64 -35.41
C ALA A 887 26.32 -17.65 -34.83
N ALA A 888 26.58 -17.12 -33.63
CA ALA A 888 25.71 -16.10 -33.02
C ALA A 888 25.90 -14.73 -33.68
N LEU A 889 27.12 -14.41 -34.12
CA LEU A 889 27.42 -13.22 -34.91
C LEU A 889 26.63 -13.20 -36.23
N GLU A 890 26.68 -14.29 -37.00
CA GLU A 890 25.93 -14.42 -38.25
C GLU A 890 24.41 -14.27 -38.03
N GLN A 891 23.89 -14.98 -37.02
CA GLN A 891 22.47 -14.93 -36.69
C GLN A 891 22.03 -13.54 -36.20
N ALA A 892 22.84 -12.87 -35.37
CA ALA A 892 22.55 -11.53 -34.88
C ALA A 892 22.56 -10.50 -36.02
N VAL A 893 23.53 -10.57 -36.94
CA VAL A 893 23.59 -9.70 -38.12
C VAL A 893 22.32 -9.81 -38.97
N GLN A 894 21.84 -11.03 -39.20
CA GLN A 894 20.60 -11.26 -39.96
C GLN A 894 19.39 -10.63 -39.27
N LEU A 895 19.24 -10.83 -37.96
CA LEU A 895 18.11 -10.29 -37.20
C LEU A 895 18.15 -8.77 -37.07
N ILE A 896 19.33 -8.16 -36.92
CA ILE A 896 19.46 -6.69 -36.88
C ILE A 896 19.06 -6.09 -38.23
N ALA A 897 19.48 -6.70 -39.34
CA ALA A 897 19.22 -6.22 -40.69
C ALA A 897 17.77 -6.43 -41.16
N ASP A 898 17.05 -7.39 -40.59
CA ASP A 898 15.66 -7.70 -40.98
C ASP A 898 14.65 -6.72 -40.33
N PRO A 899 13.97 -5.85 -41.12
CA PRO A 899 12.96 -4.93 -40.60
C PRO A 899 11.70 -5.62 -40.06
N GLN A 900 11.48 -6.91 -40.37
CA GLN A 900 10.35 -7.68 -39.84
C GLN A 900 10.63 -8.25 -38.44
N THR A 901 11.89 -8.29 -38.02
CA THR A 901 12.24 -8.75 -36.67
C THR A 901 11.77 -7.70 -35.62
N PRO A 902 11.11 -8.10 -34.52
CA PRO A 902 10.61 -7.17 -33.51
C PRO A 902 11.70 -6.27 -32.91
N THR A 903 11.36 -5.01 -32.62
CA THR A 903 12.27 -4.04 -32.00
C THR A 903 12.81 -4.53 -30.65
N SER A 904 12.00 -5.28 -29.89
CA SER A 904 12.38 -5.92 -28.62
C SER A 904 13.52 -6.93 -28.75
N THR A 905 13.75 -7.47 -29.95
CA THR A 905 14.85 -8.38 -30.26
C THR A 905 16.03 -7.64 -30.88
N ARG A 906 15.75 -6.66 -31.76
CA ARG A 906 16.79 -5.95 -32.53
C ARG A 906 17.58 -4.97 -31.69
N ILE A 907 16.93 -4.19 -30.82
CA ILE A 907 17.60 -3.16 -30.02
C ILE A 907 18.68 -3.79 -29.10
N PRO A 908 18.40 -4.85 -28.32
CA PRO A 908 19.45 -5.49 -27.52
C PRO A 908 20.63 -6.01 -28.36
N LEU A 909 20.37 -6.53 -29.56
CA LEU A 909 21.43 -7.00 -30.46
C LEU A 909 22.24 -5.83 -31.04
N ILE A 910 21.60 -4.71 -31.40
CA ILE A 910 22.27 -3.48 -31.85
C ILE A 910 23.22 -2.93 -30.78
N GLU A 911 22.76 -2.89 -29.53
CA GLU A 911 23.58 -2.47 -28.39
C GLU A 911 24.80 -3.39 -28.20
N ILE A 912 24.61 -4.72 -28.32
CA ILE A 912 25.71 -5.69 -28.27
C ILE A 912 26.68 -5.48 -29.44
N ALA A 913 26.18 -5.20 -30.64
CA ALA A 913 27.00 -5.02 -31.82
C ALA A 913 27.97 -3.83 -31.66
N GLY A 914 27.50 -2.72 -31.09
CA GLY A 914 28.34 -1.56 -30.77
C GLY A 914 29.45 -1.87 -29.75
N GLN A 915 29.24 -2.83 -28.84
CA GLN A 915 30.23 -3.23 -27.83
C GLN A 915 31.36 -4.11 -28.39
N LEU A 916 31.09 -4.85 -29.47
CA LEU A 916 32.05 -5.79 -30.04
C LEU A 916 33.09 -5.14 -30.95
N HIS A 917 32.85 -3.91 -31.42
CA HIS A 917 33.77 -3.10 -32.24
C HIS A 917 34.32 -3.84 -33.47
N ARG A 918 33.51 -4.68 -34.13
CA ARG A 918 33.94 -5.42 -35.33
C ARG A 918 33.58 -4.69 -36.62
N PRO A 919 34.47 -4.63 -37.63
CA PRO A 919 34.20 -3.96 -38.92
C PRO A 919 32.93 -4.47 -39.62
N GLU A 920 32.68 -5.77 -39.58
CA GLU A 920 31.50 -6.40 -40.20
C GLU A 920 30.17 -5.93 -39.56
N LEU A 921 30.18 -5.57 -38.27
CA LEU A 921 29.00 -5.08 -37.56
C LEU A 921 28.72 -3.61 -37.86
N GLN A 922 29.73 -2.82 -38.22
CA GLN A 922 29.57 -1.42 -38.60
C GLN A 922 28.59 -1.28 -39.78
N VAL A 923 28.74 -2.14 -40.79
CA VAL A 923 27.88 -2.14 -41.99
C VAL A 923 26.44 -2.45 -41.62
N THR A 924 26.22 -3.44 -40.75
CA THR A 924 24.88 -3.81 -40.27
C THR A 924 24.24 -2.69 -39.46
N LEU A 925 25.01 -2.00 -38.61
CA LEU A 925 24.53 -0.85 -37.85
C LEU A 925 24.19 0.34 -38.77
N GLN A 926 24.99 0.59 -39.80
CA GLN A 926 24.69 1.61 -40.83
C GLN A 926 23.41 1.27 -41.61
N GLN A 927 23.15 -0.01 -41.90
CA GLN A 927 21.88 -0.47 -42.49
C GLN A 927 20.70 -0.23 -41.56
N ALA A 928 20.86 -0.49 -40.25
CA ALA A 928 19.81 -0.25 -39.24
C ALA A 928 19.39 1.22 -39.14
N LEU A 929 20.21 2.18 -39.59
CA LEU A 929 19.78 3.57 -39.70
C LEU A 929 18.64 3.76 -40.71
N GLN A 930 18.46 2.86 -41.68
CA GLN A 930 17.39 2.91 -42.70
C GLN A 930 16.04 2.42 -42.16
N ASP A 931 15.99 1.98 -40.90
CA ASP A 931 14.75 1.47 -40.29
C ASP A 931 13.66 2.56 -40.19
N THR A 932 12.40 2.15 -40.07
CA THR A 932 11.28 3.08 -39.84
C THR A 932 11.10 3.41 -38.35
N SER A 933 11.61 2.57 -37.45
CA SER A 933 11.55 2.76 -36.01
C SER A 933 12.63 3.72 -35.51
N GLN A 934 12.21 4.85 -34.92
CA GLN A 934 13.11 5.82 -34.30
C GLN A 934 13.94 5.20 -33.16
N GLN A 935 13.39 4.22 -32.43
CA GLN A 935 14.11 3.52 -31.35
C GLN A 935 15.27 2.66 -31.89
N VAL A 936 15.07 2.01 -33.04
CA VAL A 936 16.13 1.23 -33.72
C VAL A 936 17.19 2.16 -34.28
N GLN A 937 16.78 3.28 -34.90
CA GLN A 937 17.71 4.29 -35.40
C GLN A 937 18.55 4.90 -34.26
N ALA A 938 17.93 5.26 -33.13
CA ALA A 938 18.62 5.81 -31.97
C ALA A 938 19.64 4.82 -31.39
N ALA A 939 19.24 3.55 -31.20
CA ALA A 939 20.15 2.50 -30.73
C ALA A 939 21.33 2.28 -31.71
N ALA A 940 21.07 2.30 -33.03
CA ALA A 940 22.10 2.14 -34.04
C ALA A 940 23.09 3.33 -34.07
N LEU A 941 22.60 4.55 -33.92
CA LEU A 941 23.44 5.76 -33.79
C LEU A 941 24.29 5.69 -32.52
N ALA A 942 23.72 5.29 -31.38
CA ALA A 942 24.49 5.09 -30.16
C ALA A 942 25.58 4.02 -30.33
N ALA A 943 25.27 2.90 -30.98
CA ALA A 943 26.21 1.83 -31.27
C ALA A 943 27.32 2.26 -32.26
N LEU A 944 26.99 3.02 -33.32
CA LEU A 944 27.96 3.51 -34.30
C LEU A 944 28.97 4.50 -33.71
N MET A 945 28.64 5.15 -32.58
CA MET A 945 29.53 6.06 -31.87
C MET A 945 30.80 5.38 -31.38
N SER A 946 30.81 4.05 -31.28
CA SER A 946 31.99 3.27 -30.87
C SER A 946 33.02 3.08 -31.98
N TYR A 947 32.66 3.37 -33.24
CA TYR A 947 33.53 3.27 -34.41
C TYR A 947 34.18 4.61 -34.75
N SER A 948 35.34 4.61 -35.43
CA SER A 948 36.09 5.83 -35.77
C SER A 948 36.09 6.22 -37.25
N ASP A 949 35.33 5.49 -38.08
CA ASP A 949 35.25 5.72 -39.52
C ASP A 949 34.63 7.09 -39.85
N PRO A 950 35.35 8.00 -40.53
CA PRO A 950 34.82 9.30 -40.96
C PRO A 950 33.59 9.21 -41.87
N ALA A 951 33.40 8.09 -42.59
CA ALA A 951 32.23 7.88 -43.45
C ALA A 951 30.93 7.79 -42.65
N ILE A 952 30.97 7.38 -41.38
CA ILE A 952 29.80 7.36 -40.49
C ILE A 952 29.25 8.77 -40.32
N ALA A 953 30.10 9.75 -40.05
CA ALA A 953 29.67 11.13 -39.86
C ALA A 953 29.04 11.70 -41.13
N GLN A 954 29.59 11.40 -42.31
CA GLN A 954 29.00 11.83 -43.58
C GLN A 954 27.61 11.21 -43.80
N LEU A 955 27.46 9.91 -43.57
CA LEU A 955 26.18 9.21 -43.67
C LEU A 955 25.13 9.79 -42.72
N VAL A 956 25.51 10.07 -41.47
CA VAL A 956 24.61 10.67 -40.47
C VAL A 956 24.25 12.10 -40.86
N LEU A 957 25.20 12.90 -41.36
CA LEU A 957 24.94 14.28 -41.81
C LEU A 957 24.01 14.36 -43.03
N GLU A 958 24.17 13.46 -44.01
CA GLU A 958 23.28 13.37 -45.19
C GLU A 958 21.83 13.08 -44.78
N ARG A 959 21.65 12.31 -43.71
CA ARG A 959 20.34 11.87 -43.22
C ARG A 959 19.85 12.66 -42.01
N PHE A 960 20.62 13.62 -41.52
CA PHE A 960 20.34 14.38 -40.31
C PHE A 960 18.91 14.94 -40.27
N PRO A 961 18.35 15.52 -41.37
CA PRO A 961 16.98 16.05 -41.37
C PRO A 961 15.88 14.97 -41.22
N THR A 962 16.22 13.69 -41.42
CA THR A 962 15.25 12.58 -41.36
C THR A 962 15.13 11.96 -39.96
N PHE A 963 16.08 12.24 -39.06
CA PHE A 963 16.04 11.76 -37.69
C PHE A 963 15.15 12.68 -36.84
N GLN A 964 14.23 12.11 -36.07
CA GLN A 964 13.31 12.85 -35.20
C GLN A 964 13.35 12.30 -33.77
N GLY A 965 12.89 13.09 -32.79
CA GLY A 965 12.81 12.64 -31.40
C GLY A 965 14.14 12.09 -30.87
N GLU A 966 14.11 10.86 -30.33
CA GLU A 966 15.29 10.18 -29.75
C GLU A 966 16.41 9.94 -30.76
N ALA A 967 16.10 9.63 -32.03
CA ALA A 967 17.12 9.39 -33.05
C ALA A 967 17.87 10.69 -33.42
N GLY A 968 17.19 11.84 -33.41
CA GLY A 968 17.82 13.14 -33.65
C GLY A 968 18.86 13.47 -32.58
N LEU A 969 18.49 13.28 -31.31
CA LEU A 969 19.39 13.49 -30.17
C LEU A 969 20.58 12.52 -30.18
N ALA A 970 20.36 11.26 -30.57
CA ALA A 970 21.44 10.28 -30.73
C ALA A 970 22.38 10.64 -31.89
N ALA A 971 21.86 11.19 -32.99
CA ALA A 971 22.65 11.64 -34.14
C ALA A 971 23.54 12.83 -33.78
N GLU A 972 22.99 13.83 -33.08
CA GLU A 972 23.77 14.94 -32.51
C GLU A 972 24.86 14.44 -31.57
N SER A 973 24.50 13.54 -30.66
CA SER A 973 25.42 12.95 -29.68
C SER A 973 26.57 12.21 -30.35
N LEU A 974 26.28 11.46 -31.42
CA LEU A 974 27.29 10.82 -32.25
C LEU A 974 28.19 11.87 -32.90
N LEU A 975 27.64 12.84 -33.63
CA LEU A 975 28.45 13.82 -34.37
C LEU A 975 29.30 14.71 -33.46
N ALA A 976 28.79 15.03 -32.27
CA ALA A 976 29.49 15.78 -31.24
C ALA A 976 30.44 14.94 -30.38
N SER A 977 30.66 13.65 -30.67
CA SER A 977 31.48 12.76 -29.83
C SER A 977 32.99 12.92 -30.03
N ARG A 978 33.45 13.49 -31.15
CA ARG A 978 34.89 13.65 -31.47
C ARG A 978 35.16 14.79 -32.44
N SER A 979 36.41 15.28 -32.47
CA SER A 979 36.75 16.53 -33.18
C SER A 979 36.57 16.47 -34.69
N ALA A 980 36.87 15.33 -35.30
CA ALA A 980 36.69 15.15 -36.75
C ALA A 980 35.21 15.27 -37.17
N TRP A 981 34.31 14.65 -36.41
CA TRP A 981 32.87 14.64 -36.70
C TRP A 981 32.20 15.96 -36.32
N SER A 982 32.62 16.55 -35.21
CA SER A 982 32.15 17.87 -34.76
C SER A 982 32.48 18.95 -35.79
N ARG A 983 33.67 18.89 -36.40
CA ARG A 983 34.04 19.81 -37.49
C ARG A 983 33.15 19.63 -38.72
N ALA A 984 32.81 18.39 -39.07
CA ALA A 984 31.91 18.11 -40.19
C ALA A 984 30.48 18.63 -39.93
N LEU A 985 29.98 18.49 -38.70
CA LEU A 985 28.70 19.07 -38.28
C LEU A 985 28.72 20.59 -38.35
N LEU A 986 29.74 21.24 -37.78
CA LEU A 986 29.86 22.70 -37.83
C LEU A 986 30.00 23.24 -39.26
N ALA A 987 30.69 22.52 -40.15
CA ALA A 987 30.74 22.87 -41.57
C ALA A 987 29.35 22.77 -42.26
N ALA A 988 28.54 21.78 -41.87
CA ALA A 988 27.16 21.66 -42.36
C ALA A 988 26.27 22.80 -41.82
N VAL A 989 26.51 23.27 -40.60
CA VAL A 989 25.84 24.46 -40.03
C VAL A 989 26.30 25.74 -40.72
N ASP A 990 27.61 25.92 -40.92
CA ASP A 990 28.20 27.07 -41.62
C ASP A 990 27.68 27.23 -43.05
N SER A 991 27.46 26.11 -43.74
CA SER A 991 26.94 26.09 -45.12
C SER A 991 25.41 26.22 -45.21
N GLY A 992 24.71 26.30 -44.06
CA GLY A 992 23.25 26.36 -44.01
C GLY A 992 22.55 25.04 -44.37
N ARG A 993 23.30 23.93 -44.51
CA ARG A 993 22.73 22.59 -44.76
C ARG A 993 21.96 22.06 -43.55
N ILE A 994 22.41 22.42 -42.35
CA ILE A 994 21.73 22.13 -41.08
C ILE A 994 21.53 23.47 -40.35
N SER A 995 20.31 23.76 -39.90
CA SER A 995 20.05 24.97 -39.11
C SER A 995 20.75 24.87 -37.75
N SER A 996 21.39 25.95 -37.29
CA SER A 996 22.00 26.03 -35.96
C SER A 996 20.97 25.86 -34.83
N GLU A 997 19.69 26.16 -35.09
CA GLU A 997 18.57 25.96 -34.15
C GLU A 997 18.26 24.48 -33.89
N LEU A 998 18.68 23.58 -34.79
CA LEU A 998 18.50 22.14 -34.63
C LEU A 998 19.58 21.50 -33.75
N ILE A 999 20.63 22.23 -33.37
CA ILE A 999 21.71 21.69 -32.55
C ILE A 999 21.45 22.03 -31.08
N THR A 1000 21.36 21.01 -30.24
CA THR A 1000 21.10 21.19 -28.82
C THR A 1000 22.30 21.79 -28.08
N THR A 1001 22.01 22.52 -27.00
CA THR A 1001 23.02 23.05 -26.08
C THR A 1001 23.93 21.95 -25.52
N ALA A 1002 23.40 20.73 -25.36
CA ALA A 1002 24.19 19.57 -24.91
C ALA A 1002 25.27 19.18 -25.93
N ALA A 1003 24.92 19.12 -27.23
CA ALA A 1003 25.88 18.86 -28.31
C ALA A 1003 26.92 19.98 -28.42
N VAL A 1004 26.50 21.25 -28.32
CA VAL A 1004 27.40 22.43 -28.31
C VAL A 1004 28.42 22.34 -27.16
N ARG A 1005 27.96 22.03 -25.94
CA ARG A 1005 28.84 21.87 -24.77
C ARG A 1005 29.81 20.70 -24.94
N ARG A 1006 29.36 19.57 -25.50
CA ARG A 1006 30.23 18.42 -25.77
C ARG A 1006 31.32 18.77 -26.79
N MET A 1007 30.98 19.49 -27.86
CA MET A 1007 31.97 19.99 -28.83
C MET A 1007 32.99 20.93 -28.18
N ALA A 1008 32.55 21.80 -27.27
CA ALA A 1008 33.45 22.73 -26.55
C ALA A 1008 34.47 22.02 -25.65
N MET A 1009 34.13 20.84 -25.11
CA MET A 1009 35.00 20.04 -24.25
C MET A 1009 36.12 19.29 -24.99
N GLN A 1010 36.11 19.28 -26.32
CA GLN A 1010 37.09 18.57 -27.14
C GLN A 1010 38.44 19.30 -27.28
N ASN A 1011 38.60 20.48 -26.66
CA ASN A 1011 39.83 21.28 -26.67
C ASN A 1011 40.45 21.50 -28.07
N ASP A 1012 39.63 21.57 -29.12
CA ASP A 1012 40.03 21.85 -30.50
C ASP A 1012 39.86 23.35 -30.80
N PRO A 1013 40.94 24.10 -31.07
CA PRO A 1013 40.88 25.55 -31.29
C PRO A 1013 39.98 25.96 -32.48
N GLN A 1014 39.92 25.13 -33.53
CA GLN A 1014 39.12 25.41 -34.71
C GLN A 1014 37.62 25.20 -34.44
N LEU A 1015 37.29 24.21 -33.60
CA LEU A 1015 35.92 24.03 -33.10
C LEU A 1015 35.50 25.21 -32.22
N GLN A 1016 36.35 25.66 -31.30
CA GLN A 1016 36.03 26.78 -30.40
C GLN A 1016 35.67 28.05 -31.18
N GLN A 1017 36.47 28.40 -32.19
CA GLN A 1017 36.18 29.55 -33.06
C GLN A 1017 34.84 29.44 -33.79
N ASN A 1018 34.51 28.25 -34.31
CA ASN A 1018 33.24 28.02 -35.01
C ASN A 1018 32.04 27.96 -34.05
N LEU A 1019 32.22 27.47 -32.83
CA LEU A 1019 31.18 27.46 -31.81
C LEU A 1019 30.85 28.89 -31.36
N GLU A 1020 31.86 29.73 -31.15
CA GLU A 1020 31.67 31.15 -30.80
C GLU A 1020 30.92 31.94 -31.89
N LYS A 1021 31.12 31.57 -33.17
CA LYS A 1021 30.45 32.19 -34.31
C LYS A 1021 28.93 31.99 -34.29
N HIS A 1022 28.46 30.79 -33.95
CA HIS A 1022 27.02 30.44 -34.00
C HIS A 1022 26.35 30.48 -32.62
N TRP A 1023 27.11 30.33 -31.54
CA TRP A 1023 26.63 30.32 -30.15
C TRP A 1023 27.54 31.16 -29.23
N PRO A 1024 27.65 32.49 -29.42
CA PRO A 1024 28.48 33.35 -28.58
C PRO A 1024 27.97 33.39 -27.12
N ALA A 1025 28.78 32.82 -26.22
CA ALA A 1025 28.71 32.83 -24.75
C ALA A 1025 27.34 32.55 -24.08
N ALA A 1026 27.10 31.28 -23.74
CA ALA A 1026 26.34 30.90 -22.55
C ALA A 1026 27.29 30.91 -21.33
N GLY A 1027 27.63 32.11 -20.84
CA GLY A 1027 28.35 32.26 -19.58
C GLY A 1027 27.47 31.90 -18.38
N GLY A 1028 28.03 31.26 -17.36
CA GLY A 1028 27.31 30.92 -16.13
C GLY A 1028 26.74 32.16 -15.43
N ILE A 1029 25.59 31.99 -14.77
CA ILE A 1029 24.89 33.06 -14.04
C ILE A 1029 25.81 33.68 -12.97
N SER A 1030 25.93 35.02 -12.95
CA SER A 1030 26.71 35.71 -11.92
C SER A 1030 26.02 35.62 -10.55
N ALA A 1031 26.76 35.76 -9.45
CA ALA A 1031 26.16 35.76 -8.10
C ALA A 1031 25.05 36.83 -7.94
N ALA A 1032 25.20 37.98 -8.62
CA ALA A 1032 24.19 39.04 -8.64
C ALA A 1032 22.91 38.60 -9.38
N ASP A 1033 23.05 37.88 -10.51
CA ASP A 1033 21.92 37.35 -11.27
C ASP A 1033 21.20 36.22 -10.52
N VAL A 1034 21.92 35.36 -9.79
CA VAL A 1034 21.31 34.33 -8.91
C VAL A 1034 20.48 35.00 -7.83
N GLN A 1035 21.02 36.05 -7.18
CA GLN A 1035 20.32 36.76 -6.11
C GLN A 1035 19.08 37.49 -6.62
N GLN A 1036 19.18 38.15 -7.77
CA GLN A 1036 18.05 38.83 -8.41
C GLN A 1036 16.94 37.86 -8.82
N GLU A 1037 17.31 36.73 -9.43
CA GLU A 1037 16.33 35.72 -9.86
C GLU A 1037 15.71 34.98 -8.67
N THR A 1038 16.49 34.71 -7.62
CA THR A 1038 15.98 34.13 -6.37
C THR A 1038 14.96 35.07 -5.73
N ALA A 1039 15.26 36.36 -5.65
CA ALA A 1039 14.33 37.36 -5.12
C ALA A 1039 13.06 37.47 -5.97
N ARG A 1040 13.17 37.41 -7.32
CA ARG A 1040 12.01 37.42 -8.22
C ARG A 1040 11.11 36.21 -7.99
N VAL A 1041 11.69 35.01 -7.98
CA VAL A 1041 10.93 33.77 -7.80
C VAL A 1041 10.33 33.73 -6.38
N GLN A 1042 11.07 34.11 -5.34
CA GLN A 1042 10.52 34.21 -3.98
C GLN A 1042 9.36 35.21 -3.90
N ALA A 1043 9.47 36.38 -4.53
CA ALA A 1043 8.37 37.36 -4.59
C ALA A 1043 7.15 36.80 -5.34
N ALA A 1044 7.36 36.11 -6.47
CA ALA A 1044 6.28 35.48 -7.24
C ALA A 1044 5.59 34.36 -6.45
N LEU A 1045 6.35 33.57 -5.68
CA LEU A 1045 5.84 32.49 -4.81
C LEU A 1045 5.20 33.00 -3.51
N ALA A 1046 5.62 34.16 -3.00
CA ALA A 1046 5.01 34.80 -1.83
C ALA A 1046 3.71 35.54 -2.19
N ALA A 1047 3.60 36.03 -3.43
CA ALA A 1047 2.41 36.72 -3.94
C ALA A 1047 1.19 35.80 -4.10
N GLY A 1048 1.38 34.48 -4.07
CA GLY A 1048 0.31 33.51 -3.95
C GLY A 1048 0.76 32.07 -4.16
N SER A 1049 -0.19 31.15 -4.11
CA SER A 1049 0.01 29.73 -4.43
C SER A 1049 -0.36 29.42 -5.89
N GLY A 1050 0.01 28.22 -6.33
CA GLY A 1050 -0.20 27.77 -7.69
C GLY A 1050 -0.98 26.48 -7.79
N ASN A 1051 -1.35 26.15 -9.01
CA ASN A 1051 -2.07 24.94 -9.37
C ASN A 1051 -1.08 23.81 -9.69
N PRO A 1052 -1.01 22.74 -8.89
CA PRO A 1052 -0.08 21.64 -9.12
C PRO A 1052 -0.42 20.81 -10.37
N LYS A 1053 -1.63 20.90 -10.95
CA LYS A 1053 -1.95 20.27 -12.24
C LYS A 1053 -1.34 21.01 -13.42
N VAL A 1054 -1.50 22.32 -13.46
CA VAL A 1054 -0.81 23.17 -14.45
C VAL A 1054 0.70 23.07 -14.21
N GLY A 1055 1.10 23.04 -12.94
CA GLY A 1055 2.46 22.75 -12.52
C GLY A 1055 3.01 21.44 -13.02
N LYS A 1056 2.19 20.37 -13.10
CA LYS A 1056 2.58 19.08 -13.69
C LYS A 1056 2.86 19.23 -15.19
N GLN A 1057 2.03 19.96 -15.92
CA GLN A 1057 2.27 20.22 -17.34
C GLN A 1057 3.54 21.05 -17.56
N LEU A 1058 3.71 22.12 -16.78
CA LEU A 1058 4.93 22.94 -16.77
C LEU A 1058 6.15 22.12 -16.35
N PHE A 1059 6.00 21.21 -15.39
CA PHE A 1059 7.04 20.27 -15.02
C PHE A 1059 7.40 19.40 -16.21
N MET A 1060 6.44 18.74 -16.87
CA MET A 1060 6.74 17.90 -18.03
C MET A 1060 7.42 18.67 -19.16
N GLN A 1061 7.08 19.95 -19.34
CA GLN A 1061 7.70 20.83 -20.34
C GLN A 1061 9.13 21.26 -19.98
N ASN A 1062 9.42 21.52 -18.69
CA ASN A 1062 10.66 22.18 -18.26
C ASN A 1062 11.63 21.28 -17.47
N CYS A 1063 11.12 20.31 -16.72
CA CYS A 1063 11.87 19.47 -15.77
C CYS A 1063 11.69 17.96 -16.03
N GLY A 1064 10.50 17.54 -16.46
CA GLY A 1064 10.07 16.16 -16.60
C GLY A 1064 10.67 15.44 -17.80
N ARG A 1065 11.40 16.14 -18.69
CA ARG A 1065 12.30 15.47 -19.63
C ARG A 1065 13.44 14.75 -18.90
N CYS A 1066 13.88 15.30 -17.76
CA CYS A 1066 15.02 14.78 -17.03
C CYS A 1066 14.62 14.08 -15.72
N HIS A 1067 13.70 14.64 -14.96
CA HIS A 1067 13.36 14.17 -13.62
C HIS A 1067 12.09 13.32 -13.60
N LEU A 1068 12.09 12.28 -12.77
CA LEU A 1068 10.87 11.64 -12.33
C LEU A 1068 10.26 12.46 -11.21
N LEU A 1069 8.95 12.59 -11.24
CA LEU A 1069 8.18 12.96 -10.07
C LEU A 1069 6.86 12.22 -10.12
N TRP A 1070 6.64 11.34 -9.14
CA TRP A 1070 5.47 10.46 -9.07
C TRP A 1070 5.39 9.45 -10.21
N GLU A 1071 6.52 8.80 -10.52
CA GLU A 1071 6.68 7.83 -11.63
C GLU A 1071 6.51 8.42 -13.04
N GLU A 1072 6.24 9.72 -13.16
CA GLU A 1072 6.10 10.42 -14.44
C GLU A 1072 7.31 11.31 -14.72
N GLY A 1073 7.76 11.30 -15.97
CA GLY A 1073 8.94 12.02 -16.43
C GLY A 1073 10.10 11.12 -16.85
N GLY A 1074 11.27 11.72 -17.04
CA GLY A 1074 12.50 11.07 -17.48
C GLY A 1074 13.34 10.54 -16.33
N LYS A 1075 14.22 9.59 -16.62
CA LYS A 1075 15.17 8.98 -15.65
C LYS A 1075 16.61 9.46 -15.87
N VAL A 1076 16.76 10.71 -16.31
CA VAL A 1076 18.06 11.31 -16.65
C VAL A 1076 18.64 12.02 -15.42
N GLY A 1077 17.82 12.79 -14.70
CA GLY A 1077 18.12 13.41 -13.41
C GLY A 1077 17.47 12.64 -12.24
N PRO A 1078 17.70 13.07 -10.99
CA PRO A 1078 17.19 12.40 -9.80
C PRO A 1078 15.66 12.27 -9.80
N ASP A 1079 15.19 11.12 -9.34
CA ASP A 1079 13.77 10.93 -9.01
C ASP A 1079 13.42 11.83 -7.85
N LEU A 1080 12.69 12.91 -8.12
CA LEU A 1080 12.31 13.93 -7.17
C LEU A 1080 11.28 13.42 -6.16
N THR A 1081 10.63 12.27 -6.41
CA THR A 1081 9.60 11.68 -5.55
C THR A 1081 10.00 11.55 -4.07
N PRO A 1082 11.13 10.88 -3.73
CA PRO A 1082 11.60 10.71 -2.34
C PRO A 1082 12.22 11.97 -1.71
N PHE A 1083 12.37 13.08 -2.43
CA PHE A 1083 13.07 14.25 -1.90
C PHE A 1083 12.20 15.12 -1.00
N ALA A 1084 12.84 15.72 0.02
CA ALA A 1084 12.27 16.79 0.83
C ALA A 1084 12.10 18.07 -0.01
N ARG A 1085 10.92 18.19 -0.62
CA ARG A 1085 10.55 19.27 -1.55
C ARG A 1085 9.74 20.38 -0.86
N ASP A 1086 9.75 20.43 0.46
CA ASP A 1086 9.12 21.48 1.26
C ASP A 1086 10.09 22.65 1.55
N ASN A 1087 11.40 22.40 1.57
CA ASN A 1087 12.46 23.40 1.75
C ASN A 1087 12.70 24.25 0.48
N LEU A 1088 11.96 25.36 0.37
CA LEU A 1088 11.99 26.25 -0.79
C LEU A 1088 13.36 26.91 -1.01
N GLU A 1089 14.08 27.28 0.04
CA GLU A 1089 15.38 27.94 -0.07
C GLU A 1089 16.41 27.02 -0.75
N ARG A 1090 16.50 25.76 -0.29
CA ARG A 1090 17.36 24.74 -0.90
C ARG A 1090 16.94 24.41 -2.33
N MET A 1091 15.64 24.34 -2.60
CA MET A 1091 15.15 24.10 -3.97
C MET A 1091 15.57 25.23 -4.90
N LEU A 1092 15.33 26.49 -4.51
CA LEU A 1092 15.68 27.65 -5.35
C LEU A 1092 17.18 27.74 -5.59
N SER A 1093 18.03 27.49 -4.58
CA SER A 1093 19.48 27.51 -4.77
C SER A 1093 19.93 26.46 -5.80
N THR A 1094 19.33 25.27 -5.79
CA THR A 1094 19.66 24.18 -6.74
C THR A 1094 18.97 24.29 -8.10
N ILE A 1095 17.84 25.01 -8.24
CA ILE A 1095 17.13 25.17 -9.51
C ILE A 1095 17.68 26.38 -10.29
N ILE A 1096 18.00 27.47 -9.59
CA ILE A 1096 18.50 28.71 -10.20
C ILE A 1096 20.00 28.60 -10.48
N ASN A 1097 20.75 27.93 -9.59
CA ASN A 1097 22.16 27.64 -9.76
C ASN A 1097 22.44 26.12 -9.58
N PRO A 1098 22.07 25.29 -10.57
CA PRO A 1098 22.19 23.84 -10.46
C PRO A 1098 23.62 23.33 -10.35
N SER A 1099 24.62 24.14 -10.68
CA SER A 1099 26.04 23.81 -10.50
C SER A 1099 26.56 24.10 -9.08
N LEU A 1100 25.76 24.69 -8.19
CA LEU A 1100 26.15 25.02 -6.81
C LEU A 1100 26.36 23.76 -5.95
N GLU A 1101 25.49 22.77 -6.11
CA GLU A 1101 25.51 21.49 -5.39
C GLU A 1101 24.97 20.41 -6.33
N ILE A 1102 25.82 19.50 -6.79
CA ILE A 1102 25.44 18.35 -7.62
C ILE A 1102 25.37 17.12 -6.72
N ARG A 1103 24.23 16.42 -6.72
CA ARG A 1103 23.99 15.24 -5.87
C ARG A 1103 24.85 14.06 -6.32
N GLU A 1104 25.34 13.30 -5.35
CA GLU A 1104 25.96 11.98 -5.54
C GLU A 1104 25.07 11.04 -6.38
N GLY A 1105 25.66 10.46 -7.43
CA GLY A 1105 24.99 9.62 -8.43
C GLY A 1105 24.43 10.39 -9.64
N PHE A 1106 24.47 11.72 -9.64
CA PHE A 1106 24.03 12.58 -10.75
C PHE A 1106 25.11 13.55 -11.21
N GLU A 1107 26.35 13.34 -10.78
CA GLU A 1107 27.50 14.00 -11.35
C GLU A 1107 27.60 13.69 -12.84
N ASN A 1108 27.83 14.74 -13.62
CA ASN A 1108 28.15 14.55 -15.03
C ASN A 1108 29.62 14.19 -15.13
N TYR A 1109 29.89 13.00 -15.66
CA TYR A 1109 31.25 12.58 -15.93
C TYR A 1109 31.59 12.88 -17.38
N VAL A 1110 32.78 13.41 -17.61
CA VAL A 1110 33.42 13.38 -18.92
C VAL A 1110 34.40 12.22 -18.95
N ALA A 1111 34.19 11.33 -19.90
CA ALA A 1111 35.16 10.31 -20.27
C ALA A 1111 35.86 10.73 -21.56
N THR A 1112 37.17 10.88 -21.49
CA THR A 1112 38.04 10.95 -22.66
C THR A 1112 38.59 9.55 -22.91
N THR A 1113 38.38 9.04 -24.12
CA THR A 1113 38.84 7.70 -24.52
C THR A 1113 40.10 7.78 -25.38
N ALA A 1114 40.87 6.69 -25.42
CA ALA A 1114 42.12 6.62 -26.17
C ALA A 1114 41.94 6.76 -27.69
N ASP A 1115 40.73 6.53 -28.20
CA ASP A 1115 40.35 6.75 -29.60
C ASP A 1115 39.81 8.18 -29.88
N GLY A 1116 39.99 9.09 -28.93
CA GLY A 1116 39.69 10.52 -29.08
C GLY A 1116 38.21 10.88 -28.96
N ARG A 1117 37.38 10.00 -28.39
CA ARG A 1117 35.99 10.35 -28.05
C ARG A 1117 35.98 11.14 -26.76
N VAL A 1118 35.17 12.19 -26.73
CA VAL A 1118 34.82 12.95 -25.54
C VAL A 1118 33.34 12.70 -25.29
N LEU A 1119 33.08 11.87 -24.29
CA LEU A 1119 31.75 11.41 -23.93
C LEU A 1119 31.38 12.02 -22.59
N ASN A 1120 30.13 12.44 -22.45
CA ASN A 1120 29.63 12.92 -21.18
C ASN A 1120 28.25 12.36 -20.85
N GLY A 1121 28.05 12.04 -19.58
CA GLY A 1121 26.81 11.49 -19.08
C GLY A 1121 26.86 11.15 -17.60
N PHE A 1122 25.74 10.66 -17.08
CA PHE A 1122 25.59 10.23 -15.69
C PHE A 1122 26.22 8.85 -15.52
N LEU A 1123 26.98 8.65 -14.45
CA LEU A 1123 27.55 7.35 -14.11
C LEU A 1123 26.42 6.40 -13.67
N VAL A 1124 26.00 5.52 -14.58
CA VAL A 1124 24.96 4.49 -14.29
C VAL A 1124 25.56 3.38 -13.45
N GLN A 1125 26.77 2.96 -13.82
CA GLN A 1125 27.49 1.87 -13.19
C GLN A 1125 28.97 2.02 -13.52
N GLN A 1126 29.83 1.71 -12.56
CA GLN A 1126 31.25 1.55 -12.80
C GLN A 1126 31.75 0.36 -11.99
N ASP A 1127 32.54 -0.49 -12.64
CA ASP A 1127 33.32 -1.53 -11.98
C ASP A 1127 34.77 -1.50 -12.48
N SER A 1128 35.56 -2.52 -12.14
CA SER A 1128 36.97 -2.60 -12.55
C SER A 1128 37.18 -2.74 -14.06
N GLN A 1129 36.15 -3.13 -14.82
CA GLN A 1129 36.22 -3.42 -16.24
C GLN A 1129 35.45 -2.41 -17.10
N VAL A 1130 34.33 -1.87 -16.62
CA VAL A 1130 33.49 -0.96 -17.42
C VAL A 1130 33.04 0.29 -16.66
N VAL A 1131 32.80 1.34 -17.43
CA VAL A 1131 32.13 2.57 -17.04
C VAL A 1131 30.91 2.71 -17.95
N ILE A 1132 29.71 2.72 -17.37
CA ILE A 1132 28.47 2.95 -18.12
C ILE A 1132 28.03 4.38 -17.86
N LEU A 1133 28.07 5.20 -18.91
CA LEU A 1133 27.56 6.57 -18.89
C LEU A 1133 26.21 6.61 -19.59
N ARG A 1134 25.19 7.20 -18.96
CA ARG A 1134 23.93 7.52 -19.64
C ARG A 1134 23.97 8.95 -20.13
N GLY A 1135 23.87 9.12 -21.45
CA GLY A 1135 23.75 10.42 -22.07
C GLY A 1135 22.39 11.07 -21.78
N VAL A 1136 22.30 12.37 -22.03
CA VAL A 1136 21.05 13.15 -21.93
C VAL A 1136 20.00 12.77 -22.96
N ASP A 1137 20.42 12.02 -23.99
CA ASP A 1137 19.61 11.37 -25.01
C ASP A 1137 18.96 10.07 -24.49
N GLY A 1138 19.23 9.68 -23.24
CA GLY A 1138 18.69 8.47 -22.61
C GLY A 1138 19.44 7.20 -22.99
N GLN A 1139 20.43 7.27 -23.87
CA GLN A 1139 21.19 6.12 -24.34
C GLN A 1139 22.34 5.81 -23.37
N ASN A 1140 22.56 4.51 -23.12
CA ASN A 1140 23.73 4.07 -22.37
C ASN A 1140 24.92 3.92 -23.32
N VAL A 1141 26.03 4.59 -23.01
CA VAL A 1141 27.33 4.33 -23.62
C VAL A 1141 28.15 3.51 -22.63
N ILE A 1142 28.57 2.33 -23.05
CA ILE A 1142 29.38 1.43 -22.23
C ILE A 1142 30.83 1.59 -22.69
N LEU A 1143 31.69 2.01 -21.77
CA LEU A 1143 33.11 2.21 -21.99
C LEU A 1143 33.90 1.17 -21.24
N ARG A 1144 34.89 0.58 -21.89
CA ARG A 1144 35.84 -0.27 -21.17
C ARG A 1144 36.82 0.61 -20.40
N ARG A 1145 37.18 0.16 -19.20
CA ARG A 1145 38.05 0.92 -18.31
C ARG A 1145 39.45 1.09 -18.88
N ASP A 1146 39.94 0.12 -19.66
CA ASP A 1146 41.22 0.16 -20.36
C ASP A 1146 41.24 1.09 -21.59
N GLU A 1147 40.07 1.45 -22.12
CA GLU A 1147 39.90 2.41 -23.22
C GLU A 1147 39.66 3.85 -22.72
N THR A 1148 39.45 4.03 -21.41
CA THR A 1148 39.16 5.33 -20.78
C THR A 1148 40.45 5.96 -20.27
N GLU A 1149 41.01 6.93 -20.99
CA GLU A 1149 42.21 7.67 -20.58
C GLU A 1149 41.96 8.53 -19.35
N GLU A 1150 40.81 9.19 -19.34
CA GLU A 1150 40.47 10.15 -18.30
C GLU A 1150 38.98 10.11 -18.02
N LEU A 1151 38.61 10.00 -16.74
CA LEU A 1151 37.24 10.09 -16.28
C LEU A 1151 37.19 11.20 -15.22
N LYS A 1152 36.61 12.34 -15.57
CA LYS A 1152 36.54 13.53 -14.71
C LYS A 1152 35.09 13.86 -14.40
N VAL A 1153 34.83 14.18 -13.13
CA VAL A 1153 33.58 14.84 -12.76
C VAL A 1153 33.63 16.28 -13.23
N LEU A 1154 32.58 16.74 -13.92
CA LEU A 1154 32.41 18.16 -14.22
C LEU A 1154 31.78 18.88 -13.03
N PRO A 1155 32.30 20.05 -12.64
CA PRO A 1155 31.68 20.87 -11.60
C PRO A 1155 30.38 21.56 -12.08
N GLN A 1156 30.05 21.46 -13.37
CA GLN A 1156 28.83 22.03 -13.94
C GLN A 1156 27.72 20.99 -14.08
N SER A 1157 26.51 21.37 -13.67
CA SER A 1157 25.33 20.53 -13.80
C SER A 1157 24.85 20.43 -15.26
N VAL A 1158 24.24 19.29 -15.58
CA VAL A 1158 23.54 19.06 -16.85
C VAL A 1158 22.21 19.81 -16.90
N MET A 1159 21.64 20.11 -15.74
CA MET A 1159 20.43 20.92 -15.65
C MET A 1159 20.68 22.32 -16.24
N PRO A 1160 19.85 22.78 -17.18
CA PRO A 1160 20.00 24.11 -17.77
C PRO A 1160 19.90 25.22 -16.72
N GLU A 1161 20.71 26.27 -16.86
CA GLU A 1161 20.57 27.49 -16.06
C GLU A 1161 19.45 28.37 -16.63
N GLY A 1162 18.74 29.09 -15.77
CA GLY A 1162 17.72 30.05 -16.19
C GLY A 1162 16.39 29.44 -16.67
N THR A 1163 16.11 28.16 -16.39
CA THR A 1163 14.85 27.48 -16.72
C THR A 1163 13.60 28.21 -16.20
N LEU A 1164 13.74 29.02 -15.16
CA LEU A 1164 12.65 29.80 -14.56
C LEU A 1164 12.45 31.19 -15.19
N LYS A 1165 13.42 31.73 -15.94
CA LYS A 1165 13.43 33.14 -16.39
C LYS A 1165 12.32 33.46 -17.38
N THR A 1166 11.90 32.48 -18.18
CA THR A 1166 10.85 32.62 -19.20
C THR A 1166 9.44 32.40 -18.64
N LEU A 1167 9.31 31.94 -17.39
CA LEU A 1167 8.04 31.67 -16.76
C LEU A 1167 7.46 32.95 -16.14
N ALA A 1168 6.21 33.24 -16.46
CA ALA A 1168 5.44 34.28 -15.79
C ALA A 1168 5.20 33.90 -14.32
N ASP A 1169 4.95 34.90 -13.47
CA ASP A 1169 4.83 34.69 -12.01
C ASP A 1169 3.78 33.64 -11.63
N GLN A 1170 2.67 33.53 -12.36
CA GLN A 1170 1.68 32.48 -12.13
C GLN A 1170 2.19 31.09 -12.50
N GLN A 1171 2.93 30.96 -13.59
CA GLN A 1171 3.53 29.69 -14.01
C GLN A 1171 4.61 29.23 -13.03
N LEU A 1172 5.36 30.16 -12.44
CA LEU A 1172 6.29 29.85 -11.34
C LEU A 1172 5.56 29.29 -10.13
N ARG A 1173 4.46 29.92 -9.71
CA ARG A 1173 3.62 29.42 -8.62
C ARG A 1173 3.09 28.01 -8.93
N ASP A 1174 2.58 27.80 -10.13
CA ASP A 1174 2.01 26.52 -10.55
C ASP A 1174 3.07 25.42 -10.57
N LEU A 1175 4.23 25.67 -11.20
CA LEU A 1175 5.36 24.74 -11.26
C LEU A 1175 5.84 24.35 -9.86
N PHE A 1176 6.05 25.32 -8.97
CA PHE A 1176 6.49 25.02 -7.60
C PHE A 1176 5.38 24.39 -6.74
N ALA A 1177 4.10 24.64 -7.02
CA ALA A 1177 3.01 23.90 -6.37
C ALA A 1177 3.07 22.41 -6.71
N TYR A 1178 3.42 22.04 -7.95
CA TYR A 1178 3.64 20.64 -8.33
C TYR A 1178 4.94 20.08 -7.78
N LEU A 1179 6.06 20.80 -7.93
CA LEU A 1179 7.35 20.34 -7.43
C LEU A 1179 7.33 20.10 -5.92
N ARG A 1180 6.55 20.87 -5.16
CA ARG A 1180 6.41 20.74 -3.70
C ARG A 1180 5.24 19.84 -3.27
N SER A 1181 4.54 19.21 -4.22
CA SER A 1181 3.50 18.22 -3.92
C SER A 1181 4.10 17.02 -3.20
N THR A 1182 3.43 16.49 -2.18
CA THR A 1182 3.92 15.33 -1.41
C THR A 1182 3.34 13.99 -1.89
N GLN A 1183 2.48 14.00 -2.92
CA GLN A 1183 1.83 12.82 -3.52
C GLN A 1183 1.57 13.03 -5.03
N PRO A 1184 1.34 11.95 -5.84
CA PRO A 1184 1.03 12.04 -7.27
C PRO A 1184 -0.18 12.91 -7.56
N VAL A 1185 -0.05 13.79 -8.55
CA VAL A 1185 -1.19 14.55 -9.07
C VAL A 1185 -1.80 13.72 -10.20
N ASN A 1186 -2.78 12.89 -9.84
CA ASN A 1186 -3.53 12.08 -10.79
C ASN A 1186 -4.60 12.94 -11.50
N TYR A 1187 -4.92 12.56 -12.74
CA TYR A 1187 -5.90 13.24 -13.59
C TYR A 1187 -7.31 12.79 -13.32
#